data_AF-A0A2V8BQY0-F1
#
_entry.id   AF-A0A2V8BQY0-F1
#
_cell.length_a   1.000
_cell.length_b   1.000
_cell.length_c   1.000
_cell.angle_alpha   90.00
_cell.angle_beta   90.00
_cell.angle_gamma   90.00
#
_symmetry.space_group_name_H-M   'P 1'
#
loop_
_entity.id
_entity.type
_entity.pdbx_description
1 polymer ?
#
loop_
_entity_poly.entity_id
_entity_poly.type
_entity_poly.pdbx_seq_one_letter_code
_entity_poly.pdbx_strand_id
1 'polypeptide(L)'
;MQLQTTRASPSSGACTTPARRGVLRAPTFGRRKQYGHPDLAANVFQNTADCNNNGIDDDGNGFVDDCFGVNVWFTNHNAFVRDDYGHGTHVAGTIGAAGNNTVGVVGVNWTTKILACKFLSGNGEGSTADAIECLDYVATMKDRGVNIVASNNSWGGGGYSQALRDAIDGHRQRGIVFVAAAGNDTANNDTLQTYPCSFDVPNIVCVAATNDADGLSFFSNYGKNSVHLGAPGQHILSTVPLDLGLGGYAYFSGTSMATPHVTGAVALIHSLYPGIDWRANLFGALTCSNSTVLSRTQPLSSVVNSYIGRPITLSALHINCAAPNGNVTVTVSPSGETITLLDNGLDSDIGAGDGVYAGTWTPSSAGVFTLTFPNQDVVTVNIDPDVQAGFPVKAFQDGATGGIPWRIALVADLDGDSRLEIIASSVSFAASNGYNVLNAWNASGVPLSGWPVSTSEIPFPAAGELSRLHPGNEVFVLNTTALEAYDGTGASLPGWPRSAARPSVFRTPPALADIDGDGIDEIFVAENDNQLHAYRADGTVLPGWPVSRQSVGFRSTPAIADLDGDGSLEIVAVSYDQLNAGKPDIVVAGYSTTAPNLDLVVVVGANGTIKRSIPLTGHVWSGIGTVPALADLDGDGVLEIIVQTWTALNVFRGDGSVFPGWPYVFNGEGSGSEVYAPVVGDVDGDGLPDIVVVTTVDQFETGRVRVFNRNGVSHPRFPKTLPIGQPAAPAIADIDGDGRNEIIIAGQFLNGEPGYYDKVWVFDLGGPPHGPVLWGQFMGNAKHTGTAVPQSGTPPVYYALDITATGAGTVTSSPVGITCGSDCSESYISGSSITLTAIPVSGYRFNGWSGACGGSSNVCTVLMDRARSVAAEFVRIQHSLTVSRTGSGTGTVSSAPAGINCGSSCTAMYDTGTSVTLTATPASGSTFSGWGGAAAAALASSPPRRTERRWRRKCAISERSATSICLPTSPANGS
;
A
#
# COMPACT_ATOMS: atom_id res chain seq x y z
N MET A 1 -24.19 3.75 -28.42
CA MET A 1 -23.10 2.83 -28.78
C MET A 1 -23.42 1.43 -28.25
N GLN A 2 -22.94 0.37 -28.89
CA GLN A 2 -23.12 -1.00 -28.42
C GLN A 2 -21.80 -1.78 -28.29
N LEU A 3 -21.56 -2.37 -27.11
CA LEU A 3 -20.40 -3.21 -26.79
C LEU A 3 -20.89 -4.59 -26.25
N GLN A 4 -20.40 -5.70 -26.84
CA GLN A 4 -20.89 -7.10 -26.64
C GLN A 4 -20.39 -7.74 -25.30
N THR A 5 -20.99 -8.87 -24.83
CA THR A 5 -20.49 -9.80 -23.76
C THR A 5 -20.48 -11.30 -24.05
N THR A 6 -19.65 -12.02 -23.26
CA THR A 6 -19.76 -13.42 -22.78
C THR A 6 -20.92 -13.76 -21.81
N ARG A 7 -21.38 -15.02 -21.91
CA ARG A 7 -22.10 -15.89 -20.94
C ARG A 7 -23.35 -15.35 -20.22
N ALA A 8 -24.51 -15.59 -20.84
CA ALA A 8 -25.72 -15.99 -20.10
C ALA A 8 -25.79 -17.52 -20.10
N SER A 9 -25.99 -18.15 -18.94
CA SER A 9 -26.23 -19.60 -18.87
C SER A 9 -27.58 -19.91 -19.52
N PRO A 10 -27.65 -20.72 -20.60
CA PRO A 10 -28.94 -21.17 -21.11
C PRO A 10 -29.50 -22.21 -20.12
N SER A 11 -30.54 -21.84 -19.38
CA SER A 11 -31.38 -22.85 -18.76
C SER A 11 -32.02 -23.68 -19.88
N SER A 12 -31.73 -24.97 -19.85
CA SER A 12 -32.05 -25.94 -20.89
C SER A 12 -33.55 -26.12 -21.09
N GLY A 13 -34.01 -26.07 -22.34
CA GLY A 13 -35.30 -26.65 -22.73
C GLY A 13 -35.90 -26.10 -24.01
N ALA A 14 -35.50 -26.61 -25.18
CA ALA A 14 -36.34 -26.55 -26.36
C ALA A 14 -36.12 -27.74 -27.31
N CYS A 15 -37.21 -28.42 -27.60
CA CYS A 15 -37.35 -29.64 -28.40
C CYS A 15 -36.87 -29.49 -29.85
N THR A 16 -36.31 -30.58 -30.37
CA THR A 16 -35.99 -30.81 -31.78
C THR A 16 -37.24 -31.11 -32.61
N THR A 17 -37.36 -30.52 -33.81
CA THR A 17 -38.00 -31.16 -34.98
C THR A 17 -37.39 -30.64 -36.30
N PRO A 18 -37.25 -31.46 -37.37
CA PRO A 18 -36.57 -31.06 -38.59
C PRO A 18 -37.54 -30.75 -39.75
N ALA A 19 -37.23 -29.76 -40.58
CA ALA A 19 -37.88 -29.57 -41.88
C ALA A 19 -36.89 -29.07 -42.95
N ARG A 20 -37.18 -29.48 -44.19
CA ARG A 20 -36.25 -29.73 -45.30
C ARG A 20 -35.89 -28.52 -46.18
N ARG A 21 -34.77 -28.70 -46.88
CA ARG A 21 -34.14 -27.92 -47.98
C ARG A 21 -35.07 -27.28 -49.02
N GLY A 22 -34.65 -26.10 -49.49
CA GLY A 22 -34.88 -25.59 -50.84
C GLY A 22 -33.76 -24.61 -51.24
N VAL A 23 -32.89 -25.01 -52.18
CA VAL A 23 -31.78 -24.20 -52.71
C VAL A 23 -32.29 -23.43 -53.93
N LEU A 24 -32.12 -22.11 -53.94
CA LEU A 24 -32.08 -21.28 -55.15
C LEU A 24 -30.89 -20.31 -55.04
N ARG A 25 -29.93 -20.44 -55.95
CA ARG A 25 -28.82 -19.49 -56.19
C ARG A 25 -29.12 -18.66 -57.44
N ALA A 26 -29.04 -17.34 -57.34
CA ALA A 26 -28.66 -16.38 -58.38
C ALA A 26 -28.36 -15.00 -57.71
N PRO A 27 -27.68 -14.02 -58.35
CA PRO A 27 -26.25 -13.76 -58.14
C PRO A 27 -25.93 -12.35 -57.58
N THR A 28 -24.72 -12.22 -57.01
CA THR A 28 -23.92 -10.97 -56.85
C THR A 28 -24.65 -9.69 -56.42
N PHE A 29 -24.93 -9.58 -55.12
CA PHE A 29 -24.96 -8.32 -54.35
C PHE A 29 -24.43 -8.63 -52.94
N GLY A 30 -23.11 -8.73 -52.83
CA GLY A 30 -22.44 -8.97 -51.55
C GLY A 30 -22.46 -7.70 -50.69
N ARG A 31 -22.76 -7.85 -49.40
CA ARG A 31 -22.68 -6.88 -48.29
C ARG A 31 -23.92 -6.06 -47.89
N ARG A 32 -25.02 -5.98 -48.67
CA ARG A 32 -26.31 -5.44 -48.13
C ARG A 32 -27.02 -6.34 -47.10
N LYS A 33 -26.52 -7.57 -46.88
CA LYS A 33 -27.07 -8.53 -45.91
C LYS A 33 -26.37 -8.51 -44.54
N GLN A 34 -25.32 -7.72 -44.34
CA GLN A 34 -24.49 -7.81 -43.12
C GLN A 34 -25.00 -6.99 -41.92
N TYR A 35 -25.90 -6.01 -42.15
CA TYR A 35 -26.56 -5.21 -41.11
C TYR A 35 -28.09 -5.17 -41.26
N GLY A 36 -28.63 -6.05 -42.12
CA GLY A 36 -29.98 -5.97 -42.67
C GLY A 36 -31.06 -6.61 -41.81
N HIS A 37 -30.98 -6.52 -40.47
CA HIS A 37 -32.15 -6.87 -39.67
C HIS A 37 -33.24 -5.82 -39.98
N PRO A 38 -34.41 -6.20 -40.51
CA PRO A 38 -35.41 -5.25 -41.00
C PRO A 38 -35.90 -4.29 -39.91
N ASP A 39 -35.82 -4.73 -38.66
CA ASP A 39 -36.23 -3.96 -37.48
C ASP A 39 -35.13 -3.04 -36.91
N LEU A 40 -33.89 -3.12 -37.41
CA LEU A 40 -32.77 -2.27 -36.98
C LEU A 40 -32.23 -1.38 -38.09
N ALA A 41 -32.38 -1.77 -39.36
CA ALA A 41 -31.70 -1.14 -40.49
C ALA A 41 -31.94 0.38 -40.61
N ALA A 42 -33.10 0.88 -40.18
CA ALA A 42 -33.42 2.31 -40.18
C ALA A 42 -32.68 3.10 -39.08
N ASN A 43 -32.25 2.43 -38.01
CA ASN A 43 -31.69 3.00 -36.80
C ASN A 43 -30.20 2.69 -36.60
N VAL A 44 -29.56 1.95 -37.52
CA VAL A 44 -28.09 1.85 -37.55
C VAL A 44 -27.49 3.18 -38.03
N PHE A 45 -26.46 3.66 -37.32
CA PHE A 45 -25.71 4.85 -37.71
C PHE A 45 -24.90 4.57 -38.99
N GLN A 46 -24.74 5.59 -39.84
CA GLN A 46 -23.92 5.52 -41.04
C GLN A 46 -22.84 6.60 -41.00
N ASN A 47 -21.57 6.21 -40.98
CA ASN A 47 -20.46 7.11 -41.25
C ASN A 47 -20.40 7.38 -42.75
N THR A 48 -21.15 8.38 -43.22
CA THR A 48 -21.39 8.60 -44.66
C THR A 48 -20.11 8.86 -45.44
N ALA A 49 -19.05 9.33 -44.80
CA ALA A 49 -17.75 9.56 -45.43
C ALA A 49 -17.12 8.24 -45.92
N ASP A 50 -17.17 7.20 -45.09
CA ASP A 50 -16.56 5.88 -45.34
C ASP A 50 -17.52 4.84 -45.93
N CYS A 51 -18.72 5.25 -46.37
CA CYS A 51 -19.72 4.36 -47.00
C CYS A 51 -19.48 4.09 -48.49
N ASN A 52 -18.30 4.41 -49.02
CA ASN A 52 -17.95 4.23 -50.44
C ASN A 52 -17.12 2.96 -50.71
N ASN A 53 -16.56 2.32 -49.66
CA ASN A 53 -15.77 1.09 -49.71
C ASN A 53 -14.61 1.18 -50.72
N ASN A 54 -13.85 2.27 -50.68
CA ASN A 54 -12.73 2.54 -51.57
C ASN A 54 -11.38 2.03 -50.99
N GLY A 55 -11.38 1.52 -49.75
CA GLY A 55 -10.17 1.07 -49.05
C GLY A 55 -9.32 2.20 -48.48
N ILE A 56 -9.90 3.39 -48.32
CA ILE A 56 -9.31 4.60 -47.76
C ILE A 56 -10.12 4.96 -46.49
N ASP A 57 -9.44 5.49 -45.49
CA ASP A 57 -10.07 6.20 -44.38
C ASP A 57 -10.35 7.63 -44.86
N ASP A 58 -11.55 7.85 -45.43
CA ASP A 58 -11.94 9.11 -46.08
C ASP A 58 -12.16 10.23 -45.06
N ASP A 59 -12.43 9.84 -43.82
CA ASP A 59 -12.79 10.76 -42.75
C ASP A 59 -11.58 11.04 -41.83
N GLY A 60 -10.57 10.17 -41.80
CA GLY A 60 -9.34 10.30 -41.01
C GLY A 60 -9.49 9.89 -39.54
N ASN A 61 -10.42 8.98 -39.19
CA ASN A 61 -10.64 8.52 -37.81
C ASN A 61 -9.68 7.39 -37.39
N GLY A 62 -8.83 6.91 -38.30
CA GLY A 62 -7.92 5.80 -38.09
C GLY A 62 -8.48 4.44 -38.54
N PHE A 63 -9.72 4.38 -39.02
CA PHE A 63 -10.40 3.16 -39.43
C PHE A 63 -10.89 3.24 -40.88
N VAL A 64 -10.30 2.40 -41.73
CA VAL A 64 -10.66 2.32 -43.16
C VAL A 64 -12.07 1.74 -43.36
N ASP A 65 -12.90 2.42 -44.18
CA ASP A 65 -14.22 1.98 -44.63
C ASP A 65 -15.26 1.70 -43.50
N ASP A 66 -15.18 2.37 -42.34
CA ASP A 66 -16.00 2.12 -41.14
C ASP A 66 -17.47 2.61 -41.21
N CYS A 67 -18.11 2.47 -42.37
CA CYS A 67 -19.47 2.94 -42.67
C CYS A 67 -20.54 2.64 -41.60
N PHE A 68 -20.44 1.53 -40.87
CA PHE A 68 -21.42 1.12 -39.84
C PHE A 68 -20.82 0.98 -38.43
N GLY A 69 -19.53 1.33 -38.26
CA GLY A 69 -18.75 1.10 -37.05
C GLY A 69 -17.50 0.25 -37.30
N VAL A 70 -16.78 -0.06 -36.21
CA VAL A 70 -15.46 -0.72 -36.24
C VAL A 70 -15.43 -2.05 -35.48
N ASN A 71 -14.66 -3.01 -36.00
CA ASN A 71 -14.33 -4.26 -35.34
C ASN A 71 -12.87 -4.22 -34.94
N VAL A 72 -12.63 -4.11 -33.63
CA VAL A 72 -11.32 -3.97 -33.00
C VAL A 72 -10.87 -5.26 -32.31
N TRP A 73 -11.62 -6.37 -32.49
CA TRP A 73 -11.21 -7.65 -31.93
C TRP A 73 -9.86 -8.08 -32.51
N PHE A 74 -8.89 -8.35 -31.62
CA PHE A 74 -7.45 -8.52 -31.90
C PHE A 74 -7.05 -9.26 -33.21
N THR A 75 -7.79 -10.29 -33.62
CA THR A 75 -7.44 -11.08 -34.83
C THR A 75 -8.13 -10.62 -36.13
N ASN A 76 -9.09 -9.70 -36.05
CA ASN A 76 -9.90 -9.24 -37.19
C ASN A 76 -10.17 -7.73 -37.11
N HIS A 77 -9.10 -6.94 -37.08
CA HIS A 77 -9.14 -5.48 -37.04
C HIS A 77 -9.57 -4.89 -38.39
N ASN A 78 -10.82 -4.45 -38.52
CA ASN A 78 -11.42 -3.95 -39.78
C ASN A 78 -12.79 -3.26 -39.57
N ALA A 79 -13.40 -2.75 -40.64
CA ALA A 79 -14.77 -2.19 -40.65
C ALA A 79 -15.92 -3.23 -40.61
N PHE A 80 -15.62 -4.50 -40.31
CA PHE A 80 -16.60 -5.58 -40.36
C PHE A 80 -17.24 -5.86 -38.99
N VAL A 81 -18.28 -5.10 -38.64
CA VAL A 81 -19.01 -5.22 -37.36
C VAL A 81 -20.17 -6.22 -37.36
N ARG A 82 -20.08 -7.29 -38.17
CA ARG A 82 -21.10 -8.35 -38.16
C ARG A 82 -21.19 -9.00 -36.78
N ASP A 83 -22.40 -9.07 -36.25
CA ASP A 83 -22.68 -9.85 -35.06
C ASP A 83 -22.82 -11.34 -35.41
N ASP A 84 -21.83 -12.12 -35.02
CA ASP A 84 -21.72 -13.55 -35.22
C ASP A 84 -22.09 -14.38 -33.97
N TYR A 85 -22.53 -13.72 -32.89
CA TYR A 85 -22.96 -14.36 -31.64
C TYR A 85 -24.46 -14.15 -31.34
N GLY A 86 -24.96 -12.94 -31.55
CA GLY A 86 -26.38 -12.58 -31.42
C GLY A 86 -26.71 -11.66 -30.24
N HIS A 87 -25.86 -11.63 -29.22
CA HIS A 87 -25.99 -10.71 -28.06
C HIS A 87 -25.96 -9.24 -28.48
N GLY A 88 -25.11 -8.94 -29.48
CA GLY A 88 -25.01 -7.64 -30.13
C GLY A 88 -26.38 -7.12 -30.55
N THR A 89 -26.92 -7.78 -31.55
CA THR A 89 -28.20 -7.45 -32.15
C THR A 89 -29.33 -7.41 -31.11
N HIS A 90 -29.29 -8.26 -30.07
CA HIS A 90 -30.31 -8.28 -29.02
C HIS A 90 -30.34 -6.99 -28.21
N VAL A 91 -29.19 -6.54 -27.74
CA VAL A 91 -29.07 -5.29 -26.98
C VAL A 91 -29.40 -4.08 -27.86
N ALA A 92 -28.98 -4.06 -29.13
CA ALA A 92 -29.34 -3.00 -30.08
C ALA A 92 -30.87 -2.88 -30.28
N GLY A 93 -31.58 -4.00 -30.42
CA GLY A 93 -33.04 -4.01 -30.54
C GLY A 93 -33.75 -3.44 -29.33
N THR A 94 -33.24 -3.73 -28.12
CA THR A 94 -33.81 -3.20 -26.88
C THR A 94 -33.62 -1.68 -26.78
N ILE A 95 -32.48 -1.15 -27.24
CA ILE A 95 -32.23 0.30 -27.30
C ILE A 95 -33.15 0.96 -28.35
N GLY A 96 -33.23 0.41 -29.56
CA GLY A 96 -33.81 1.14 -30.69
C GLY A 96 -34.25 0.31 -31.90
N ALA A 97 -34.90 -0.83 -31.71
CA ALA A 97 -35.71 -1.42 -32.79
C ALA A 97 -36.79 -0.44 -33.27
N ALA A 98 -37.04 -0.42 -34.58
CA ALA A 98 -37.86 0.58 -35.23
C ALA A 98 -39.35 0.37 -34.91
N GLY A 99 -39.95 1.29 -34.16
CA GLY A 99 -41.37 1.21 -33.82
C GLY A 99 -42.31 1.46 -35.00
N ASN A 100 -43.50 0.86 -34.95
CA ASN A 100 -44.58 1.03 -35.94
C ASN A 100 -44.20 0.70 -37.40
N ASN A 101 -43.20 -0.16 -37.61
CA ASN A 101 -42.80 -0.64 -38.94
C ASN A 101 -43.51 -1.96 -39.36
N THR A 102 -44.43 -2.48 -38.56
CA THR A 102 -45.17 -3.75 -38.74
C THR A 102 -44.33 -5.04 -38.67
N VAL A 103 -43.09 -4.95 -38.18
CA VAL A 103 -42.13 -6.05 -38.14
C VAL A 103 -41.58 -6.17 -36.73
N GLY A 104 -41.56 -7.38 -36.16
CA GLY A 104 -40.73 -7.65 -34.99
C GLY A 104 -41.17 -7.03 -33.67
N VAL A 105 -40.24 -6.31 -33.04
CA VAL A 105 -40.32 -5.75 -31.69
C VAL A 105 -40.23 -4.22 -31.75
N VAL A 106 -40.00 -3.58 -30.61
CA VAL A 106 -39.75 -2.14 -30.55
C VAL A 106 -38.74 -1.82 -29.46
N GLY A 107 -37.81 -0.91 -29.76
CA GLY A 107 -36.85 -0.43 -28.78
C GLY A 107 -37.45 0.65 -27.87
N VAL A 108 -36.74 1.00 -26.81
CA VAL A 108 -37.15 2.12 -25.94
C VAL A 108 -37.16 3.45 -26.72
N ASN A 109 -36.27 3.63 -27.70
CA ASN A 109 -36.24 4.80 -28.57
C ASN A 109 -36.37 4.41 -30.05
N TRP A 110 -37.49 4.78 -30.68
CA TRP A 110 -37.87 4.28 -32.01
C TRP A 110 -37.08 4.90 -33.16
N THR A 111 -36.41 6.03 -32.93
CA THR A 111 -35.74 6.82 -33.99
C THR A 111 -34.28 7.16 -33.65
N THR A 112 -33.68 6.46 -32.69
CA THR A 112 -32.27 6.66 -32.32
C THR A 112 -31.31 6.11 -33.37
N LYS A 113 -30.05 6.57 -33.34
CA LYS A 113 -28.97 6.05 -34.18
C LYS A 113 -27.98 5.24 -33.35
N ILE A 114 -27.70 4.02 -33.79
CA ILE A 114 -26.84 3.06 -33.10
C ILE A 114 -25.52 2.96 -33.84
N LEU A 115 -24.46 3.50 -33.22
CA LEU A 115 -23.07 3.28 -33.61
C LEU A 115 -22.56 1.98 -32.97
N ALA A 116 -22.05 1.07 -33.77
CA ALA A 116 -21.55 -0.23 -33.32
C ALA A 116 -20.03 -0.22 -33.15
N CYS A 117 -19.54 -0.90 -32.10
CA CYS A 117 -18.13 -1.22 -31.97
C CYS A 117 -17.99 -2.66 -31.48
N LYS A 118 -17.35 -3.51 -32.26
CA LYS A 118 -17.18 -4.93 -31.96
C LYS A 118 -15.79 -5.18 -31.40
N PHE A 119 -15.74 -5.53 -30.11
CA PHE A 119 -14.50 -5.93 -29.43
C PHE A 119 -14.52 -7.38 -28.93
N LEU A 120 -15.65 -8.08 -29.09
CA LEU A 120 -15.77 -9.48 -28.71
C LEU A 120 -15.87 -10.40 -29.92
N SER A 121 -15.32 -11.59 -29.77
CA SER A 121 -15.40 -12.69 -30.73
C SER A 121 -16.79 -13.33 -30.77
N GLY A 122 -17.02 -14.20 -31.76
CA GLY A 122 -18.22 -15.04 -31.86
C GLY A 122 -18.42 -16.02 -30.70
N ASN A 123 -17.44 -16.16 -29.79
CA ASN A 123 -17.54 -16.92 -28.54
C ASN A 123 -17.74 -16.02 -27.30
N GLY A 124 -17.84 -14.70 -27.50
CA GLY A 124 -17.94 -13.68 -26.46
C GLY A 124 -16.59 -13.32 -25.79
N GLU A 125 -15.46 -13.74 -26.34
CA GLU A 125 -14.13 -13.43 -25.79
C GLU A 125 -13.64 -12.08 -26.29
N GLY A 126 -13.00 -11.28 -25.42
CA GLY A 126 -12.33 -10.04 -25.81
C GLY A 126 -11.43 -9.53 -24.69
N SER A 127 -10.66 -8.49 -24.96
CA SER A 127 -9.67 -7.94 -24.03
C SER A 127 -10.09 -6.57 -23.50
N THR A 128 -9.56 -6.17 -22.34
CA THR A 128 -9.72 -4.80 -21.82
C THR A 128 -9.14 -3.76 -22.78
N ALA A 129 -8.08 -4.09 -23.53
CA ALA A 129 -7.50 -3.20 -24.53
C ALA A 129 -8.46 -2.96 -25.71
N ASP A 130 -9.11 -4.02 -26.20
CA ASP A 130 -10.09 -3.91 -27.29
C ASP A 130 -11.33 -3.10 -26.82
N ALA A 131 -11.70 -3.22 -25.54
CA ALA A 131 -12.76 -2.40 -24.94
C ALA A 131 -12.37 -0.91 -24.89
N ILE A 132 -11.14 -0.60 -24.48
CA ILE A 132 -10.59 0.77 -24.47
C ILE A 132 -10.59 1.36 -25.88
N GLU A 133 -10.10 0.61 -26.87
CA GLU A 133 -10.06 1.08 -28.27
C GLU A 133 -11.47 1.41 -28.80
N CYS A 134 -12.47 0.62 -28.41
CA CYS A 134 -13.85 0.94 -28.73
C CYS A 134 -14.35 2.23 -28.07
N LEU A 135 -13.95 2.49 -26.82
CA LEU A 135 -14.28 3.74 -26.14
C LEU A 135 -13.56 4.92 -26.81
N ASP A 136 -12.29 4.76 -27.19
CA ASP A 136 -11.53 5.77 -27.93
C ASP A 136 -12.18 6.09 -29.27
N TYR A 137 -12.59 5.09 -30.04
CA TYR A 137 -13.34 5.29 -31.29
C TYR A 137 -14.60 6.14 -31.06
N VAL A 138 -15.35 5.88 -29.98
CA VAL A 138 -16.53 6.67 -29.66
C VAL A 138 -16.21 8.08 -29.20
N ALA A 139 -15.13 8.27 -28.45
CA ALA A 139 -14.64 9.60 -28.10
C ALA A 139 -14.26 10.39 -29.36
N THR A 140 -13.53 9.77 -30.29
CA THR A 140 -13.17 10.36 -31.60
C THR A 140 -14.40 10.74 -32.40
N MET A 141 -15.39 9.86 -32.52
CA MET A 141 -16.61 10.17 -33.26
C MET A 141 -17.40 11.32 -32.63
N LYS A 142 -17.45 11.39 -31.29
CA LYS A 142 -18.09 12.50 -30.56
C LYS A 142 -17.35 13.83 -30.79
N ASP A 143 -16.02 13.83 -30.73
CA ASP A 143 -15.18 15.02 -30.98
C ASP A 143 -15.35 15.56 -32.41
N ARG A 144 -15.66 14.66 -33.34
CA ARG A 144 -15.93 14.98 -34.74
C ARG A 144 -17.38 15.40 -35.02
N GLY A 145 -18.18 15.59 -33.97
CA GLY A 145 -19.53 16.14 -34.05
C GLY A 145 -20.64 15.11 -34.23
N VAL A 146 -20.34 13.81 -34.11
CA VAL A 146 -21.40 12.80 -34.03
C VAL A 146 -22.13 12.95 -32.69
N ASN A 147 -23.46 13.03 -32.73
CA ASN A 147 -24.25 13.21 -31.52
C ASN A 147 -24.38 11.91 -30.70
N ILE A 148 -23.33 11.58 -29.96
CA ILE A 148 -23.29 10.44 -29.05
C ILE A 148 -23.63 10.92 -27.64
N VAL A 149 -24.69 10.36 -27.06
CA VAL A 149 -25.23 10.77 -25.75
C VAL A 149 -25.04 9.69 -24.68
N ALA A 150 -24.92 8.42 -25.10
CA ALA A 150 -24.71 7.30 -24.20
C ALA A 150 -24.00 6.11 -24.88
N SER A 151 -23.23 5.38 -24.09
CA SER A 151 -22.71 4.06 -24.41
C SER A 151 -23.43 2.97 -23.60
N ASN A 152 -23.81 1.89 -24.28
CA ASN A 152 -24.34 0.70 -23.65
C ASN A 152 -23.22 -0.32 -23.51
N ASN A 153 -22.89 -0.64 -22.26
CA ASN A 153 -21.81 -1.53 -21.89
C ASN A 153 -22.43 -2.72 -21.18
N SER A 154 -23.00 -3.61 -21.97
CA SER A 154 -23.65 -4.82 -21.47
C SER A 154 -22.63 -5.87 -21.04
N TRP A 155 -21.44 -5.44 -20.58
CA TRP A 155 -20.27 -6.24 -20.24
C TRP A 155 -19.67 -5.98 -18.88
N GLY A 156 -18.96 -6.99 -18.38
CA GLY A 156 -18.25 -6.98 -17.12
C GLY A 156 -17.33 -8.18 -16.98
N GLY A 157 -16.29 -8.02 -16.17
CA GLY A 157 -15.24 -9.02 -15.97
C GLY A 157 -13.85 -8.39 -15.95
N GLY A 158 -12.88 -9.14 -15.41
CA GLY A 158 -11.54 -8.62 -15.13
C GLY A 158 -11.45 -7.84 -13.82
N GLY A 159 -10.25 -7.40 -13.46
CA GLY A 159 -9.98 -6.54 -12.31
C GLY A 159 -10.05 -5.05 -12.65
N TYR A 160 -9.76 -4.20 -11.67
CA TYR A 160 -9.63 -2.76 -11.87
C TYR A 160 -8.59 -2.46 -12.96
N SER A 161 -8.89 -1.52 -13.86
CA SER A 161 -7.96 -1.05 -14.88
C SER A 161 -8.05 0.47 -14.97
N GLN A 162 -6.93 1.14 -14.64
CA GLN A 162 -6.85 2.59 -14.73
C GLN A 162 -7.10 3.07 -16.17
N ALA A 163 -6.49 2.42 -17.16
CA ALA A 163 -6.67 2.78 -18.55
C ALA A 163 -8.14 2.67 -19.00
N LEU A 164 -8.86 1.65 -18.54
CA LEU A 164 -10.29 1.53 -18.81
C LEU A 164 -11.10 2.61 -18.08
N ARG A 165 -10.77 2.88 -16.81
CA ARG A 165 -11.39 3.97 -16.05
C ARG A 165 -11.19 5.32 -16.74
N ASP A 166 -9.99 5.62 -17.20
CA ASP A 166 -9.63 6.86 -17.88
C ASP A 166 -10.36 7.00 -19.22
N ALA A 167 -10.52 5.91 -19.98
CA ALA A 167 -11.32 5.91 -21.21
C ALA A 167 -12.80 6.21 -20.92
N ILE A 168 -13.36 5.66 -19.83
CA ILE A 168 -14.72 5.95 -19.37
C ILE A 168 -14.85 7.40 -18.88
N ASP A 169 -13.83 7.92 -18.20
CA ASP A 169 -13.76 9.33 -17.81
C ASP A 169 -13.64 10.25 -19.03
N GLY A 170 -12.91 9.85 -20.06
CA GLY A 170 -12.86 10.55 -21.35
C GLY A 170 -14.24 10.68 -22.01
N HIS A 171 -15.14 9.71 -21.78
CA HIS A 171 -16.55 9.80 -22.17
C HIS A 171 -17.32 10.80 -21.30
N ARG A 172 -17.06 10.85 -19.98
CA ARG A 172 -17.64 11.85 -19.06
C ARG A 172 -17.36 13.27 -19.52
N GLN A 173 -16.10 13.56 -19.85
CA GLN A 173 -15.64 14.87 -20.33
C GLN A 173 -16.35 15.32 -21.63
N ARG A 174 -16.85 14.36 -22.42
CA ARG A 174 -17.57 14.59 -23.67
C ARG A 174 -19.09 14.55 -23.51
N GLY A 175 -19.60 14.46 -22.29
CA GLY A 175 -21.04 14.41 -22.01
C GLY A 175 -21.70 13.08 -22.34
N ILE A 176 -20.94 11.98 -22.41
CA ILE A 176 -21.47 10.64 -22.73
C ILE A 176 -21.76 9.88 -21.43
N VAL A 177 -23.00 9.42 -21.26
CA VAL A 177 -23.39 8.53 -20.16
C VAL A 177 -22.91 7.11 -20.44
N PHE A 178 -22.19 6.50 -19.49
CA PHE A 178 -21.70 5.13 -19.59
C PHE A 178 -22.63 4.18 -18.83
N VAL A 179 -23.53 3.48 -19.51
CA VAL A 179 -24.47 2.57 -18.85
C VAL A 179 -23.85 1.18 -18.78
N ALA A 180 -23.71 0.61 -17.58
CA ALA A 180 -23.01 -0.65 -17.33
C ALA A 180 -23.92 -1.72 -16.73
N ALA A 181 -23.69 -2.99 -17.09
CA ALA A 181 -24.36 -4.14 -16.47
C ALA A 181 -23.79 -4.43 -15.07
N ALA A 182 -24.65 -4.67 -14.08
CA ALA A 182 -24.21 -4.94 -12.72
C ALA A 182 -23.52 -6.29 -12.50
N GLY A 183 -23.68 -7.26 -13.41
CA GLY A 183 -23.19 -8.63 -13.26
C GLY A 183 -24.31 -9.63 -12.96
N ASN A 184 -24.04 -10.92 -13.17
CA ASN A 184 -25.05 -11.99 -13.15
C ASN A 184 -24.71 -13.13 -12.17
N ASP A 185 -23.98 -12.82 -11.09
CA ASP A 185 -23.40 -13.77 -10.15
C ASP A 185 -24.11 -13.76 -8.77
N THR A 186 -25.24 -13.05 -8.64
CA THR A 186 -25.96 -12.87 -7.36
C THR A 186 -25.11 -12.21 -6.26
N ALA A 187 -24.06 -11.47 -6.65
CA ALA A 187 -23.09 -10.89 -5.73
C ALA A 187 -23.48 -9.47 -5.28
N ASN A 188 -23.01 -9.09 -4.08
CA ASN A 188 -23.08 -7.71 -3.59
C ASN A 188 -21.82 -6.94 -4.03
N ASN A 189 -21.98 -6.05 -5.01
CA ASN A 189 -20.93 -5.22 -5.60
C ASN A 189 -20.31 -4.21 -4.62
N ASP A 190 -20.93 -3.93 -3.47
CA ASP A 190 -20.31 -3.12 -2.40
C ASP A 190 -19.18 -3.88 -1.68
N THR A 191 -19.21 -5.22 -1.75
CA THR A 191 -18.23 -6.12 -1.10
C THR A 191 -17.36 -6.86 -2.11
N LEU A 192 -17.89 -7.16 -3.30
CA LEU A 192 -17.22 -7.86 -4.39
C LEU A 192 -17.42 -7.05 -5.67
N GLN A 193 -16.54 -6.08 -5.88
CA GLN A 193 -16.62 -5.15 -7.00
C GLN A 193 -16.54 -5.87 -8.35
N THR A 194 -17.26 -5.34 -9.34
CA THR A 194 -17.25 -5.84 -10.72
C THR A 194 -17.12 -4.68 -11.69
N TYR A 195 -16.12 -4.75 -12.57
CA TYR A 195 -15.82 -3.69 -13.52
C TYR A 195 -16.47 -3.98 -14.87
N PRO A 196 -16.99 -2.95 -15.58
CA PRO A 196 -16.84 -1.52 -15.31
C PRO A 196 -17.89 -0.91 -14.35
N CYS A 197 -18.91 -1.66 -13.91
CA CYS A 197 -20.00 -1.15 -13.06
C CYS A 197 -19.52 -0.46 -11.76
N SER A 198 -18.49 -1.01 -11.13
CA SER A 198 -17.96 -0.55 -9.84
C SER A 198 -16.89 0.54 -9.94
N PHE A 199 -16.56 1.05 -11.14
CA PHE A 199 -15.66 2.20 -11.23
C PHE A 199 -16.30 3.45 -10.61
N ASP A 200 -15.50 4.19 -9.85
CA ASP A 200 -15.87 5.51 -9.32
C ASP A 200 -15.66 6.57 -10.41
N VAL A 201 -16.51 6.53 -11.44
CA VAL A 201 -16.61 7.56 -12.50
C VAL A 201 -18.07 8.05 -12.56
N PRO A 202 -18.32 9.35 -12.35
CA PRO A 202 -19.68 9.88 -12.18
C PRO A 202 -20.64 9.69 -13.37
N ASN A 203 -20.15 9.49 -14.60
CA ASN A 203 -21.00 9.24 -15.77
C ASN A 203 -21.47 7.77 -15.86
N ILE A 204 -21.08 6.89 -14.94
CA ILE A 204 -21.48 5.49 -14.93
C ILE A 204 -22.87 5.33 -14.33
N VAL A 205 -23.74 4.61 -15.06
CA VAL A 205 -25.04 4.15 -14.55
C VAL A 205 -25.00 2.63 -14.50
N CYS A 206 -24.73 2.08 -13.33
CA CYS A 206 -24.75 0.64 -13.10
C CYS A 206 -26.17 0.08 -12.87
N VAL A 207 -26.54 -0.93 -13.65
CA VAL A 207 -27.92 -1.42 -13.80
C VAL A 207 -28.07 -2.89 -13.38
N ALA A 208 -28.88 -3.14 -12.35
CA ALA A 208 -29.36 -4.47 -11.95
C ALA A 208 -30.54 -4.94 -12.83
N ALA A 209 -30.78 -6.25 -12.87
CA ALA A 209 -31.87 -6.84 -13.63
C ALA A 209 -33.11 -7.07 -12.76
N THR A 210 -34.28 -6.62 -13.21
CA THR A 210 -35.59 -6.94 -12.62
C THR A 210 -36.38 -7.93 -13.47
N ASN A 211 -37.34 -8.60 -12.83
CA ASN A 211 -38.24 -9.58 -13.46
C ASN A 211 -39.64 -8.99 -13.70
N ASP A 212 -40.55 -9.82 -14.24
CA ASP A 212 -41.93 -9.45 -14.58
C ASP A 212 -42.84 -9.19 -13.37
N ALA A 213 -42.37 -9.52 -12.16
CA ALA A 213 -42.99 -9.13 -10.90
C ALA A 213 -42.37 -7.87 -10.27
N ASP A 214 -41.50 -7.17 -11.01
CA ASP A 214 -40.73 -5.99 -10.56
C ASP A 214 -39.79 -6.27 -9.37
N GLY A 215 -39.48 -7.56 -9.15
CA GLY A 215 -38.49 -7.99 -8.17
C GLY A 215 -37.08 -8.05 -8.78
N LEU A 216 -36.05 -8.01 -7.93
CA LEU A 216 -34.67 -8.30 -8.34
C LEU A 216 -34.61 -9.71 -8.94
N SER A 217 -34.06 -9.82 -10.15
CA SER A 217 -33.89 -11.12 -10.82
C SER A 217 -32.92 -11.99 -10.03
N PHE A 218 -33.20 -13.29 -9.91
CA PHE A 218 -32.45 -14.19 -9.03
C PHE A 218 -30.94 -14.27 -9.35
N PHE A 219 -30.54 -13.93 -10.58
CA PHE A 219 -29.14 -13.91 -11.02
C PHE A 219 -28.47 -12.55 -10.86
N SER A 220 -29.22 -11.47 -10.65
CA SER A 220 -28.66 -10.11 -10.70
C SER A 220 -27.70 -9.87 -9.54
N ASN A 221 -26.55 -9.27 -9.83
CA ASN A 221 -25.78 -8.58 -8.81
C ASN A 221 -26.55 -7.34 -8.32
N TYR A 222 -26.19 -6.87 -7.13
CA TYR A 222 -26.78 -5.71 -6.45
C TYR A 222 -25.70 -4.98 -5.63
N GLY A 223 -25.98 -3.78 -5.14
CA GLY A 223 -25.07 -3.03 -4.27
C GLY A 223 -25.74 -1.74 -3.83
N LYS A 224 -25.70 -1.43 -2.53
CA LYS A 224 -26.35 -0.23 -1.98
C LYS A 224 -25.61 1.05 -2.41
N ASN A 225 -24.29 0.97 -2.53
CA ASN A 225 -23.43 2.10 -2.87
C ASN A 225 -22.90 2.03 -4.32
N SER A 226 -22.79 0.83 -4.90
CA SER A 226 -22.20 0.63 -6.23
C SER A 226 -23.20 0.37 -7.36
N VAL A 227 -24.47 0.09 -7.07
CA VAL A 227 -25.52 -0.15 -8.10
C VAL A 227 -26.60 0.91 -7.98
N HIS A 228 -26.94 1.55 -9.10
CA HIS A 228 -27.76 2.76 -9.10
C HIS A 228 -29.26 2.47 -9.20
N LEU A 229 -29.66 1.53 -10.07
CA LEU A 229 -31.07 1.20 -10.33
C LEU A 229 -31.24 -0.21 -10.91
N GLY A 230 -32.46 -0.73 -10.86
CA GLY A 230 -32.87 -1.95 -11.57
C GLY A 230 -33.71 -1.64 -12.82
N ALA A 231 -33.57 -2.47 -13.88
CA ALA A 231 -34.39 -2.39 -15.09
C ALA A 231 -34.74 -3.79 -15.63
N PRO A 232 -35.76 -3.94 -16.50
CA PRO A 232 -36.20 -5.24 -17.00
C PRO A 232 -35.07 -6.02 -17.67
N GLY A 233 -34.70 -7.15 -17.08
CA GLY A 233 -33.56 -7.97 -17.52
C GLY A 233 -33.84 -9.46 -17.59
N GLN A 234 -34.99 -9.95 -17.13
CA GLN A 234 -35.38 -11.36 -17.22
C GLN A 234 -36.45 -11.57 -18.31
N HIS A 235 -36.25 -12.56 -19.17
CA HIS A 235 -37.13 -12.93 -20.29
C HIS A 235 -37.43 -11.76 -21.26
N ILE A 236 -36.40 -11.08 -21.72
CA ILE A 236 -36.53 -9.94 -22.64
C ILE A 236 -36.47 -10.44 -24.08
N LEU A 237 -37.53 -10.18 -24.87
CA LEU A 237 -37.57 -10.44 -26.31
C LEU A 237 -36.90 -9.30 -27.08
N SER A 238 -35.96 -9.61 -27.96
CA SER A 238 -35.36 -8.61 -28.86
C SER A 238 -34.83 -9.23 -30.16
N THR A 239 -34.29 -8.39 -31.04
CA THR A 239 -33.75 -8.74 -32.36
C THR A 239 -32.48 -9.60 -32.27
N VAL A 240 -32.29 -10.59 -33.13
CA VAL A 240 -31.03 -11.36 -33.28
C VAL A 240 -30.68 -11.52 -34.77
N PRO A 241 -29.42 -11.84 -35.15
CA PRO A 241 -29.06 -11.95 -36.56
C PRO A 241 -29.91 -13.02 -37.28
N LEU A 242 -30.37 -12.67 -38.49
CA LEU A 242 -31.26 -13.54 -39.30
C LEU A 242 -30.58 -14.85 -39.74
N ASP A 243 -29.26 -14.87 -39.78
CA ASP A 243 -28.42 -15.98 -40.25
C ASP A 243 -28.00 -16.96 -39.13
N LEU A 244 -28.38 -16.71 -37.87
CA LEU A 244 -28.20 -17.65 -36.75
C LEU A 244 -29.29 -18.73 -36.66
N GLY A 245 -30.29 -18.71 -37.57
CA GLY A 245 -31.38 -19.70 -37.58
C GLY A 245 -32.41 -19.53 -36.46
N LEU A 246 -32.38 -18.40 -35.73
CA LEU A 246 -33.28 -18.08 -34.61
C LEU A 246 -34.53 -17.28 -35.03
N GLY A 247 -34.81 -17.16 -36.34
CA GLY A 247 -35.99 -16.45 -36.83
C GLY A 247 -35.95 -14.91 -36.70
N GLY A 248 -34.81 -14.34 -36.31
CA GLY A 248 -34.60 -12.89 -36.19
C GLY A 248 -34.95 -12.29 -34.83
N TYR A 249 -35.55 -13.07 -33.92
CA TYR A 249 -35.91 -12.59 -32.58
C TYR A 249 -35.72 -13.71 -31.54
N ALA A 250 -35.23 -13.38 -30.36
CA ALA A 250 -35.01 -14.35 -29.28
C ALA A 250 -35.23 -13.72 -27.91
N TYR A 251 -35.49 -14.56 -26.90
CA TYR A 251 -35.58 -14.16 -25.49
C TYR A 251 -34.23 -14.38 -24.80
N PHE A 252 -33.63 -13.33 -24.23
CA PHE A 252 -32.45 -13.42 -23.35
C PHE A 252 -32.76 -12.92 -21.93
N SER A 253 -31.93 -13.34 -20.96
CA SER A 253 -31.97 -12.87 -19.57
C SER A 253 -30.57 -12.52 -19.08
N GLY A 254 -30.45 -11.39 -18.37
CA GLY A 254 -29.21 -10.89 -17.81
C GLY A 254 -29.29 -9.40 -17.50
N THR A 255 -28.37 -8.90 -16.66
CA THR A 255 -28.12 -7.45 -16.51
C THR A 255 -27.76 -6.81 -17.85
N SER A 256 -27.15 -7.56 -18.76
CA SER A 256 -26.94 -7.16 -20.17
C SER A 256 -28.21 -6.78 -20.93
N MET A 257 -29.40 -7.27 -20.53
CA MET A 257 -30.69 -6.90 -21.12
C MET A 257 -31.35 -5.74 -20.35
N ALA A 258 -31.00 -5.54 -19.08
CA ALA A 258 -31.44 -4.41 -18.28
C ALA A 258 -30.73 -3.10 -18.71
N THR A 259 -29.41 -3.14 -18.91
CA THR A 259 -28.58 -2.02 -19.39
C THR A 259 -29.17 -1.30 -20.61
N PRO A 260 -29.56 -1.97 -21.72
CA PRO A 260 -30.06 -1.29 -22.91
C PRO A 260 -31.42 -0.63 -22.74
N HIS A 261 -32.26 -1.08 -21.80
CA HIS A 261 -33.49 -0.34 -21.47
C HIS A 261 -33.14 1.04 -20.91
N VAL A 262 -32.14 1.11 -20.03
CA VAL A 262 -31.66 2.36 -19.43
C VAL A 262 -30.94 3.21 -20.46
N THR A 263 -30.08 2.63 -21.30
CA THR A 263 -29.43 3.39 -22.39
C THR A 263 -30.46 3.98 -23.36
N GLY A 264 -31.49 3.22 -23.71
CA GLY A 264 -32.59 3.72 -24.54
C GLY A 264 -33.36 4.86 -23.88
N ALA A 265 -33.60 4.78 -22.56
CA ALA A 265 -34.23 5.85 -21.79
C ALA A 265 -33.35 7.11 -21.73
N VAL A 266 -32.04 6.98 -21.52
CA VAL A 266 -31.09 8.10 -21.58
C VAL A 266 -31.14 8.78 -22.95
N ALA A 267 -31.13 8.00 -24.03
CA ALA A 267 -31.24 8.54 -25.39
C ALA A 267 -32.57 9.27 -25.63
N LEU A 268 -33.69 8.74 -25.10
CA LEU A 268 -35.00 9.38 -25.18
C LEU A 268 -35.05 10.70 -24.40
N ILE A 269 -34.54 10.71 -23.18
CA ILE A 269 -34.45 11.91 -22.33
C ILE A 269 -33.62 13.00 -23.04
N HIS A 270 -32.46 12.65 -23.57
CA HIS A 270 -31.61 13.60 -24.30
C HIS A 270 -32.24 14.08 -25.62
N SER A 271 -33.12 13.30 -26.24
CA SER A 271 -33.88 13.74 -27.43
C SER A 271 -34.93 14.80 -27.11
N LEU A 272 -35.48 14.78 -25.89
CA LEU A 272 -36.45 15.77 -25.41
C LEU A 272 -35.75 17.01 -24.84
N TYR A 273 -34.53 16.86 -24.33
CA TYR A 273 -33.75 17.92 -23.69
C TYR A 273 -32.30 17.95 -24.24
N PRO A 274 -32.03 18.51 -25.43
CA PRO A 274 -30.73 18.42 -26.09
C PRO A 274 -29.53 19.10 -25.41
N GLY A 275 -29.74 19.76 -24.26
CA GLY A 275 -28.72 20.51 -23.52
C GLY A 275 -28.39 19.96 -22.12
N ILE A 276 -28.94 18.81 -21.74
CA ILE A 276 -28.54 18.10 -20.51
C ILE A 276 -27.34 17.19 -20.82
N ASP A 277 -26.40 17.07 -19.90
CA ASP A 277 -25.27 16.16 -20.03
C ASP A 277 -25.43 14.93 -19.10
N TRP A 278 -24.32 14.23 -18.85
CA TRP A 278 -24.31 13.02 -18.04
C TRP A 278 -24.81 13.22 -16.59
N ARG A 279 -24.85 14.46 -16.10
CA ARG A 279 -25.29 14.82 -14.74
C ARG A 279 -26.81 14.83 -14.57
N ALA A 280 -27.57 14.42 -15.59
CA ALA A 280 -29.01 14.28 -15.50
C ALA A 280 -29.39 13.25 -14.42
N ASN A 281 -30.07 13.70 -13.36
CA ASN A 281 -30.57 12.83 -12.30
C ASN A 281 -31.67 11.90 -12.85
N LEU A 282 -31.29 10.69 -13.27
CA LEU A 282 -32.20 9.65 -13.79
C LEU A 282 -33.32 9.27 -12.80
N PHE A 283 -33.10 9.43 -11.49
CA PHE A 283 -34.10 9.16 -10.45
C PHE A 283 -35.12 10.30 -10.29
N GLY A 284 -34.76 11.52 -10.70
CA GLY A 284 -35.58 12.74 -10.61
C GLY A 284 -35.90 13.40 -11.96
N ALA A 285 -35.65 12.71 -13.08
CA ALA A 285 -35.58 13.25 -14.45
C ALA A 285 -36.90 13.79 -15.03
N LEU A 286 -37.93 14.01 -14.22
CA LEU A 286 -39.17 14.62 -14.72
C LEU A 286 -39.29 16.13 -14.44
N THR A 287 -38.50 16.77 -13.55
CA THR A 287 -38.74 18.22 -13.30
C THR A 287 -37.57 19.11 -12.85
N CYS A 288 -36.33 18.64 -12.71
CA CYS A 288 -35.17 19.41 -12.18
C CYS A 288 -35.52 20.74 -11.47
N SER A 289 -36.15 20.64 -10.31
CA SER A 289 -36.74 21.79 -9.60
C SER A 289 -35.73 22.39 -8.60
N ASN A 290 -34.61 22.93 -9.10
CA ASN A 290 -33.61 23.64 -8.29
C ASN A 290 -33.14 22.88 -7.04
N SER A 291 -33.06 21.55 -7.14
CA SER A 291 -32.70 20.66 -6.04
C SER A 291 -31.18 20.49 -6.00
N THR A 292 -30.59 20.80 -4.86
CA THR A 292 -29.18 20.52 -4.59
C THR A 292 -28.98 19.06 -4.20
N VAL A 293 -27.90 18.46 -4.70
CA VAL A 293 -27.41 17.13 -4.33
C VAL A 293 -26.03 17.30 -3.73
N LEU A 294 -25.83 16.85 -2.50
CA LEU A 294 -24.53 16.76 -1.84
C LEU A 294 -24.33 15.33 -1.32
N SER A 295 -23.37 14.61 -1.89
CA SER A 295 -23.04 13.25 -1.49
C SER A 295 -21.53 13.05 -1.45
N ARG A 296 -21.02 12.48 -0.35
CA ARG A 296 -19.64 12.00 -0.29
C ARG A 296 -19.46 10.90 -1.33
N THR A 297 -18.36 10.97 -2.07
CA THR A 297 -17.91 9.95 -3.03
C THR A 297 -16.63 9.28 -2.55
N GLN A 298 -15.78 9.98 -1.78
CA GLN A 298 -14.58 9.41 -1.14
C GLN A 298 -14.37 9.96 0.28
N PRO A 299 -13.86 9.14 1.23
CA PRO A 299 -13.72 7.68 1.14
C PRO A 299 -15.08 7.00 0.98
N LEU A 300 -15.17 5.78 0.46
CA LEU A 300 -16.46 5.06 0.38
C LEU A 300 -16.91 4.52 1.75
N SER A 301 -15.95 4.02 2.54
CA SER A 301 -16.19 3.52 3.90
C SER A 301 -16.37 4.66 4.90
N SER A 302 -17.26 4.48 5.87
CA SER A 302 -17.40 5.38 7.03
C SER A 302 -16.35 5.12 8.12
N VAL A 303 -15.52 4.08 7.98
CA VAL A 303 -14.38 3.81 8.86
C VAL A 303 -13.13 3.57 8.03
N VAL A 304 -12.07 4.32 8.32
CA VAL A 304 -10.76 4.23 7.66
C VAL A 304 -9.69 3.95 8.72
N ASN A 305 -8.90 2.90 8.55
CA ASN A 305 -7.71 2.66 9.35
C ASN A 305 -6.47 3.12 8.56
N SER A 306 -5.61 3.92 9.19
CA SER A 306 -4.45 4.54 8.55
C SER A 306 -3.33 4.78 9.57
N TYR A 307 -2.27 5.48 9.14
CA TYR A 307 -1.08 5.78 9.94
C TYR A 307 -0.65 7.24 9.73
N ILE A 308 0.23 7.72 10.60
CA ILE A 308 0.71 9.11 10.57
C ILE A 308 1.39 9.37 9.22
N GLY A 309 1.03 10.49 8.58
CA GLY A 309 1.64 10.91 7.32
C GLY A 309 1.03 10.29 6.05
N ARG A 310 0.04 9.39 6.14
CA ARG A 310 -0.67 8.87 4.96
C ARG A 310 -1.76 9.84 4.46
N PRO A 311 -1.66 10.38 3.24
CA PRO A 311 -2.75 11.16 2.66
C PRO A 311 -4.02 10.31 2.49
N ILE A 312 -5.17 10.90 2.83
CA ILE A 312 -6.50 10.34 2.68
C ILE A 312 -7.25 11.22 1.69
N THR A 313 -7.66 10.64 0.55
CA THR A 313 -8.45 11.33 -0.46
C THR A 313 -9.88 11.53 0.04
N LEU A 314 -10.37 12.77 -0.09
CA LEU A 314 -11.72 13.20 0.25
C LEU A 314 -12.38 13.72 -1.01
N SER A 315 -13.59 13.26 -1.30
CA SER A 315 -14.34 13.72 -2.46
C SER A 315 -15.84 13.74 -2.18
N ALA A 316 -16.54 14.70 -2.79
CA ALA A 316 -17.99 14.76 -2.76
C ALA A 316 -18.55 15.36 -4.06
N LEU A 317 -19.67 14.79 -4.53
CA LEU A 317 -20.51 15.38 -5.56
C LEU A 317 -21.37 16.48 -4.92
N HIS A 318 -21.29 17.70 -5.44
CA HIS A 318 -22.10 18.84 -5.00
C HIS A 318 -22.64 19.65 -6.20
N ILE A 319 -23.88 19.36 -6.61
CA ILE A 319 -24.50 19.95 -7.81
C ILE A 319 -25.90 20.49 -7.56
N ASN A 320 -26.35 21.41 -8.42
CA ASN A 320 -27.73 21.85 -8.57
C ASN A 320 -28.13 21.79 -10.05
N CYS A 321 -29.04 20.88 -10.40
CA CYS A 321 -29.53 20.71 -11.77
C CYS A 321 -28.41 20.65 -12.81
N ALA A 322 -27.44 19.76 -12.56
CA ALA A 322 -26.18 19.57 -13.27
C ALA A 322 -25.08 20.60 -12.96
N ALA A 323 -25.37 21.86 -12.63
CA ALA A 323 -24.30 22.83 -12.36
C ALA A 323 -23.58 22.57 -11.01
N PRO A 324 -22.24 22.77 -10.91
CA PRO A 324 -21.54 22.77 -9.62
C PRO A 324 -22.16 23.76 -8.64
N ASN A 325 -22.22 23.40 -7.37
CA ASN A 325 -22.94 24.20 -6.37
C ASN A 325 -22.06 24.56 -5.17
N GLY A 326 -21.63 25.82 -5.07
CA GLY A 326 -20.95 26.34 -3.86
C GLY A 326 -19.59 25.70 -3.57
N ASN A 327 -19.15 25.78 -2.31
CA ASN A 327 -17.89 25.18 -1.84
C ASN A 327 -18.18 23.97 -0.96
N VAL A 328 -17.31 22.96 -0.97
CA VAL A 328 -17.36 21.81 -0.05
C VAL A 328 -16.19 21.91 0.94
N THR A 329 -16.51 21.92 2.23
CA THR A 329 -15.52 21.92 3.31
C THR A 329 -15.75 20.78 4.27
N VAL A 330 -14.70 20.02 4.57
CA VAL A 330 -14.71 18.91 5.52
C VAL A 330 -14.03 19.36 6.81
N THR A 331 -14.65 19.12 7.96
CA THR A 331 -14.05 19.44 9.27
C THR A 331 -13.48 18.20 9.93
N VAL A 332 -12.32 18.36 10.60
CA VAL A 332 -11.62 17.29 11.32
C VAL A 332 -11.75 17.52 12.82
N SER A 333 -12.24 16.52 13.54
CA SER A 333 -12.24 16.47 15.01
C SER A 333 -11.24 15.41 15.49
N PRO A 334 -10.46 15.65 16.57
CA PRO A 334 -10.52 16.81 17.48
C PRO A 334 -9.64 18.00 17.07
N SER A 335 -8.88 17.92 15.97
CA SER A 335 -7.92 18.97 15.59
C SER A 335 -8.57 20.32 15.24
N GLY A 336 -9.83 20.33 14.84
CA GLY A 336 -10.56 21.52 14.36
C GLY A 336 -10.14 21.98 12.96
N GLU A 337 -9.30 21.21 12.27
CA GLU A 337 -8.84 21.51 10.93
C GLU A 337 -10.00 21.53 9.93
N THR A 338 -9.94 22.38 8.92
CA THR A 338 -10.94 22.43 7.84
C THR A 338 -10.25 22.25 6.50
N ILE A 339 -10.63 21.19 5.78
CA ILE A 339 -10.15 20.89 4.43
C ILE A 339 -11.13 21.46 3.43
N THR A 340 -10.65 22.27 2.49
CA THR A 340 -11.47 22.75 1.36
C THR A 340 -11.29 21.79 0.19
N LEU A 341 -12.38 21.22 -0.30
CA LEU A 341 -12.37 20.43 -1.52
C LEU A 341 -12.62 21.36 -2.71
N LEU A 342 -11.90 21.13 -3.81
CA LEU A 342 -11.93 21.96 -5.01
C LEU A 342 -12.45 21.17 -6.20
N ASP A 343 -13.22 21.85 -7.05
CA ASP A 343 -13.69 21.40 -8.37
C ASP A 343 -12.91 22.21 -9.42
N ASN A 344 -11.63 21.90 -9.58
CA ASN A 344 -10.64 22.65 -10.37
C ASN A 344 -9.93 21.81 -11.45
N GLY A 345 -10.22 20.52 -11.54
CA GLY A 345 -9.57 19.57 -12.45
C GLY A 345 -8.08 19.39 -12.20
N LEU A 346 -7.62 19.57 -10.96
CA LEU A 346 -6.24 19.36 -10.54
C LEU A 346 -6.14 18.35 -9.39
N ASP A 347 -4.97 17.72 -9.26
CA ASP A 347 -4.63 16.78 -8.19
C ASP A 347 -5.65 15.62 -8.09
N SER A 348 -6.29 15.44 -6.93
CA SER A 348 -7.32 14.41 -6.68
C SER A 348 -8.64 14.68 -7.41
N ASP A 349 -8.82 15.87 -7.97
CA ASP A 349 -9.95 16.21 -8.81
C ASP A 349 -9.55 16.14 -10.29
N ILE A 350 -10.18 15.24 -11.04
CA ILE A 350 -9.80 14.94 -12.42
C ILE A 350 -10.63 15.73 -13.46
N GLY A 351 -11.62 16.53 -13.04
CA GLY A 351 -12.48 17.26 -13.97
C GLY A 351 -12.99 18.60 -13.44
N ALA A 352 -12.53 19.71 -14.02
CA ALA A 352 -12.94 21.05 -13.59
C ALA A 352 -14.39 21.39 -13.97
N GLY A 353 -15.14 21.95 -13.03
CA GLY A 353 -16.51 22.44 -13.18
C GLY A 353 -17.55 21.34 -13.39
N ASP A 354 -17.24 20.11 -13.00
CA ASP A 354 -18.12 18.96 -13.19
C ASP A 354 -19.02 18.69 -11.97
N GLY A 355 -18.77 19.38 -10.85
CA GLY A 355 -19.51 19.28 -9.61
C GLY A 355 -18.95 18.26 -8.62
N VAL A 356 -17.85 17.58 -8.94
CA VAL A 356 -17.09 16.75 -8.02
C VAL A 356 -16.00 17.61 -7.39
N TYR A 357 -16.03 17.70 -6.06
CA TYR A 357 -15.03 18.44 -5.32
C TYR A 357 -14.11 17.45 -4.65
N ALA A 358 -12.80 17.56 -4.84
CA ALA A 358 -11.83 16.66 -4.21
C ALA A 358 -10.70 17.40 -3.49
N GLY A 359 -10.03 16.68 -2.61
CA GLY A 359 -8.85 17.13 -1.88
C GLY A 359 -8.26 16.00 -1.05
N THR A 360 -7.16 16.27 -0.35
CA THR A 360 -6.47 15.29 0.49
C THR A 360 -6.28 15.80 1.90
N TRP A 361 -6.41 14.92 2.89
CA TRP A 361 -6.05 15.20 4.28
C TRP A 361 -4.97 14.23 4.77
N THR A 362 -3.94 14.76 5.43
CA THR A 362 -2.83 13.95 5.95
C THR A 362 -2.77 14.06 7.48
N PRO A 363 -2.96 12.97 8.23
CA PRO A 363 -2.92 12.98 9.69
C PRO A 363 -1.49 13.20 10.19
N SER A 364 -1.32 14.14 11.12
CA SER A 364 -0.02 14.52 11.70
C SER A 364 0.28 13.87 13.05
N SER A 365 -0.66 13.12 13.62
CA SER A 365 -0.53 12.45 14.92
C SER A 365 -1.41 11.20 14.99
N ALA A 366 -1.07 10.29 15.89
CA ALA A 366 -1.88 9.12 16.18
C ALA A 366 -3.16 9.48 16.95
N GLY A 367 -4.17 8.61 16.84
CA GLY A 367 -5.46 8.77 17.50
C GLY A 367 -6.65 8.54 16.59
N VAL A 368 -7.85 8.80 17.12
CA VAL A 368 -9.11 8.67 16.38
C VAL A 368 -9.57 10.05 15.93
N PHE A 369 -9.74 10.22 14.63
CA PHE A 369 -10.24 11.43 14.01
C PHE A 369 -11.62 11.21 13.42
N THR A 370 -12.38 12.30 13.29
CA THR A 370 -13.69 12.29 12.68
C THR A 370 -13.74 13.38 11.61
N LEU A 371 -13.92 12.96 10.37
CA LEU A 371 -14.11 13.84 9.21
C LEU A 371 -15.60 14.04 8.99
N THR A 372 -16.07 15.29 9.02
CA THR A 372 -17.49 15.63 8.86
C THR A 372 -17.70 16.43 7.59
N PHE A 373 -18.53 15.91 6.69
CA PHE A 373 -18.94 16.58 5.45
C PHE A 373 -20.11 17.54 5.71
N PRO A 374 -20.38 18.52 4.81
CA PRO A 374 -21.40 19.54 5.07
C PRO A 374 -22.83 18.98 5.25
N ASN A 375 -23.12 17.81 4.66
CA ASN A 375 -24.39 17.10 4.82
C ASN A 375 -24.49 16.28 6.14
N GLN A 376 -23.56 16.46 7.08
CA GLN A 376 -23.43 15.68 8.32
C GLN A 376 -23.06 14.20 8.12
N ASP A 377 -22.59 13.84 6.92
CA ASP A 377 -21.97 12.53 6.71
C ASP A 377 -20.59 12.49 7.38
N VAL A 378 -20.26 11.36 7.98
CA VAL A 378 -19.12 11.22 8.89
C VAL A 378 -18.25 10.04 8.50
N VAL A 379 -16.93 10.25 8.54
CA VAL A 379 -15.92 9.21 8.42
C VAL A 379 -15.06 9.20 9.68
N THR A 380 -15.00 8.06 10.36
CA THR A 380 -14.08 7.82 11.47
C THR A 380 -12.74 7.34 10.92
N VAL A 381 -11.66 8.01 11.28
CA VAL A 381 -10.31 7.65 10.86
C VAL A 381 -9.49 7.24 12.09
N ASN A 382 -9.07 5.98 12.15
CA ASN A 382 -8.19 5.48 13.22
C ASN A 382 -6.74 5.52 12.75
N ILE A 383 -5.90 6.30 13.43
CA ILE A 383 -4.46 6.41 13.20
C ILE A 383 -3.74 5.65 14.30
N ASP A 384 -3.14 4.52 13.93
CA ASP A 384 -2.46 3.65 14.89
C ASP A 384 -1.10 4.25 15.30
N PRO A 385 -0.81 4.37 16.62
CA PRO A 385 0.46 4.91 17.12
C PRO A 385 1.66 4.00 16.90
N ASP A 386 1.44 2.68 16.82
CA ASP A 386 2.50 1.67 16.67
C ASP A 386 2.88 1.49 15.20
N VAL A 387 2.13 2.13 14.28
CA VAL A 387 2.33 2.01 12.84
C VAL A 387 2.97 3.27 12.33
N GLN A 388 4.27 3.19 12.13
CA GLN A 388 5.01 4.22 11.43
C GLN A 388 5.08 3.84 9.95
N ALA A 389 4.95 4.83 9.06
CA ALA A 389 5.46 4.63 7.71
C ALA A 389 6.94 4.31 7.87
N GLY A 390 7.40 3.18 7.32
CA GLY A 390 8.82 2.83 7.38
C GLY A 390 9.69 3.99 6.86
N PHE A 391 10.96 3.94 7.27
CA PHE A 391 12.10 4.80 6.88
C PHE A 391 11.90 5.56 5.59
N PRO A 392 12.47 6.77 5.41
CA PRO A 392 12.39 7.51 4.15
C PRO A 392 13.02 6.71 3.01
N VAL A 393 12.28 5.75 2.47
CA VAL A 393 12.40 5.26 1.12
C VAL A 393 12.08 6.51 0.34
N LYS A 394 13.14 7.18 -0.12
CA LYS A 394 12.99 7.89 -1.38
C LYS A 394 12.36 6.87 -2.31
N ALA A 395 11.06 7.05 -2.55
CA ALA A 395 10.37 6.36 -3.61
C ALA A 395 11.31 6.41 -4.81
N PHE A 396 11.56 5.25 -5.41
CA PHE A 396 12.36 5.18 -6.61
C PHE A 396 11.54 5.84 -7.73
N GLN A 397 11.55 7.17 -7.80
CA GLN A 397 11.34 7.89 -9.05
C GLN A 397 12.70 7.95 -9.72
N ASP A 398 13.03 6.92 -10.48
CA ASP A 398 13.69 7.21 -11.74
C ASP A 398 12.60 7.29 -12.80
N GLY A 399 12.49 8.48 -13.40
CA GLY A 399 11.34 8.97 -14.15
C GLY A 399 11.10 8.31 -15.51
N ALA A 400 11.13 6.98 -15.60
CA ALA A 400 10.81 6.25 -16.82
C ALA A 400 10.17 4.86 -16.62
N THR A 401 10.30 4.20 -15.48
CA THR A 401 9.79 2.81 -15.32
C THR A 401 9.45 2.50 -13.86
N GLY A 402 8.17 2.56 -13.49
CA GLY A 402 7.67 2.20 -12.16
C GLY A 402 8.02 0.76 -11.77
N GLY A 403 9.13 0.59 -11.03
CA GLY A 403 9.47 -0.64 -10.33
C GLY A 403 8.70 -0.73 -9.02
N ILE A 404 8.44 -1.95 -8.57
CA ILE A 404 7.63 -2.31 -7.41
C ILE A 404 8.50 -3.25 -6.52
N PRO A 405 8.62 -3.09 -5.19
CA PRO A 405 9.32 -4.03 -4.31
C PRO A 405 8.44 -5.25 -4.12
N TRP A 406 8.97 -6.44 -4.39
CA TRP A 406 8.08 -7.55 -4.69
C TRP A 406 7.88 -8.59 -3.63
N ARG A 407 8.85 -9.16 -2.91
CA ARG A 407 8.50 -10.46 -2.25
C ARG A 407 9.05 -10.69 -0.86
N ILE A 408 10.23 -10.19 -0.54
CA ILE A 408 10.98 -10.59 0.66
C ILE A 408 11.74 -9.41 1.23
N ALA A 409 11.69 -9.26 2.55
CA ALA A 409 12.50 -8.32 3.33
C ALA A 409 13.17 -9.09 4.48
N LEU A 410 14.48 -9.25 4.42
CA LEU A 410 15.28 -9.90 5.47
C LEU A 410 16.28 -8.91 6.06
N VAL A 411 16.87 -9.27 7.20
CA VAL A 411 17.83 -8.42 7.93
C VAL A 411 19.15 -9.15 8.19
N ALA A 412 20.30 -8.64 7.77
CA ALA A 412 21.59 -9.30 7.96
C ALA A 412 22.71 -8.28 8.16
N ASP A 413 23.83 -8.68 8.79
CA ASP A 413 25.02 -7.83 8.94
C ASP A 413 25.88 -7.98 7.68
N LEU A 414 25.66 -7.15 6.67
CA LEU A 414 26.32 -7.29 5.37
C LEU A 414 27.73 -6.70 5.35
N ASP A 415 28.01 -5.70 6.20
CA ASP A 415 29.28 -4.98 6.18
C ASP A 415 30.22 -5.35 7.34
N GLY A 416 29.76 -6.23 8.25
CA GLY A 416 30.52 -6.78 9.36
C GLY A 416 30.65 -5.82 10.54
N ASP A 417 29.81 -4.78 10.63
CA ASP A 417 29.83 -3.79 11.70
C ASP A 417 28.96 -4.15 12.91
N SER A 418 28.32 -5.33 12.88
CA SER A 418 27.41 -5.87 13.89
C SER A 418 26.07 -5.15 14.02
N ARG A 419 25.79 -4.15 13.17
CA ARG A 419 24.44 -3.62 12.99
C ARG A 419 23.78 -4.35 11.83
N LEU A 420 22.45 -4.41 11.86
CA LEU A 420 21.69 -5.16 10.87
C LEU A 420 21.21 -4.23 9.75
N GLU A 421 21.37 -4.69 8.51
CA GLU A 421 20.87 -4.06 7.31
C GLU A 421 19.61 -4.73 6.81
N ILE A 422 18.69 -3.95 6.24
CA ILE A 422 17.51 -4.48 5.54
C ILE A 422 17.88 -4.77 4.09
N ILE A 423 17.55 -5.97 3.63
CA ILE A 423 17.65 -6.38 2.23
C ILE A 423 16.25 -6.62 1.67
N ALA A 424 15.91 -5.98 0.55
CA ALA A 424 14.61 -6.16 -0.09
C ALA A 424 14.70 -6.36 -1.62
N SER A 425 13.93 -7.33 -2.10
CA SER A 425 13.73 -7.63 -3.53
C SER A 425 12.80 -6.61 -4.23
N SER A 426 13.10 -6.25 -5.48
CA SER A 426 12.23 -5.41 -6.32
C SER A 426 12.24 -5.82 -7.80
N VAL A 427 11.12 -5.60 -8.49
CA VAL A 427 10.89 -5.98 -9.90
C VAL A 427 10.20 -4.85 -10.66
N SER A 428 10.38 -4.74 -11.98
CA SER A 428 9.64 -3.79 -12.83
C SER A 428 8.73 -4.53 -13.81
N PHE A 429 7.43 -4.21 -13.81
CA PHE A 429 6.46 -4.78 -14.77
C PHE A 429 6.46 -4.09 -16.14
N ALA A 430 7.10 -2.93 -16.25
CA ALA A 430 6.92 -2.04 -17.40
C ALA A 430 7.91 -2.27 -18.55
N ALA A 431 8.84 -3.23 -18.44
CA ALA A 431 9.84 -3.41 -19.49
C ALA A 431 10.00 -4.86 -19.91
N SER A 432 9.86 -5.09 -21.21
CA SER A 432 10.53 -6.16 -21.96
C SER A 432 12.06 -6.17 -21.82
N ASN A 433 12.64 -5.38 -20.90
CA ASN A 433 14.07 -5.15 -20.66
C ASN A 433 14.52 -5.41 -19.20
N GLY A 434 13.80 -6.24 -18.42
CA GLY A 434 14.38 -7.03 -17.32
C GLY A 434 15.24 -6.32 -16.26
N TYR A 435 14.65 -5.43 -15.46
CA TYR A 435 15.31 -4.93 -14.24
C TYR A 435 14.65 -5.51 -12.99
N ASN A 436 15.20 -6.62 -12.49
CA ASN A 436 14.94 -7.16 -11.15
C ASN A 436 16.17 -6.86 -10.29
N VAL A 437 16.00 -6.24 -9.12
CA VAL A 437 17.14 -5.83 -8.29
C VAL A 437 16.93 -6.17 -6.82
N LEU A 438 18.03 -6.50 -6.15
CA LEU A 438 18.11 -6.53 -4.70
C LEU A 438 18.66 -5.20 -4.19
N ASN A 439 18.05 -4.68 -3.15
CA ASN A 439 18.45 -3.43 -2.51
C ASN A 439 18.85 -3.72 -1.07
N ALA A 440 19.83 -2.98 -0.55
CA ALA A 440 20.23 -3.06 0.85
C ALA A 440 20.38 -1.66 1.45
N TRP A 441 19.93 -1.49 2.70
CA TRP A 441 20.00 -0.25 3.46
C TRP A 441 20.35 -0.52 4.92
N ASN A 442 21.04 0.44 5.54
CA ASN A 442 21.23 0.40 6.99
C ASN A 442 19.98 0.85 7.76
N ALA A 443 20.03 0.72 9.09
CA ALA A 443 18.97 1.14 10.02
C ALA A 443 18.55 2.62 9.91
N SER A 444 19.31 3.49 9.23
CA SER A 444 18.91 4.88 8.98
C SER A 444 18.24 5.10 7.62
N GLY A 445 18.00 4.02 6.85
CA GLY A 445 17.47 4.05 5.49
C GLY A 445 18.47 4.52 4.44
N VAL A 446 19.77 4.55 4.76
CA VAL A 446 20.82 4.93 3.81
C VAL A 446 21.21 3.70 2.98
N PRO A 447 21.17 3.77 1.64
CA PRO A 447 21.57 2.64 0.79
C PRO A 447 23.04 2.26 1.01
N LEU A 448 23.33 0.95 1.01
CA LEU A 448 24.69 0.43 1.12
C LEU A 448 25.48 0.70 -0.17
N SER A 449 26.79 0.86 -0.03
CA SER A 449 27.68 1.04 -1.18
C SER A 449 27.72 -0.24 -2.02
N GLY A 450 27.55 -0.11 -3.34
CA GLY A 450 27.51 -1.25 -4.26
C GLY A 450 26.11 -1.85 -4.50
N TRP A 451 25.11 -1.39 -3.75
CA TRP A 451 23.70 -1.74 -3.93
C TRP A 451 22.93 -0.59 -4.63
N PRO A 452 21.91 -0.87 -5.46
CA PRO A 452 21.29 -2.18 -5.70
C PRO A 452 22.07 -3.08 -6.67
N VAL A 453 21.91 -4.39 -6.48
CA VAL A 453 22.46 -5.44 -7.36
C VAL A 453 21.39 -5.88 -8.35
N SER A 454 21.74 -5.90 -9.64
CA SER A 454 20.85 -6.40 -10.69
C SER A 454 20.90 -7.91 -10.79
N THR A 455 19.73 -8.53 -10.85
CA THR A 455 19.53 -9.98 -10.91
C THR A 455 18.86 -10.37 -12.23
N SER A 456 19.10 -11.61 -12.68
CA SER A 456 18.61 -12.09 -13.97
C SER A 456 17.09 -12.25 -14.03
N GLU A 457 16.47 -12.65 -12.91
CA GLU A 457 15.01 -12.76 -12.73
C GLU A 457 14.62 -12.33 -11.30
N ILE A 458 13.39 -12.65 -10.85
CA ILE A 458 12.89 -12.24 -9.53
C ILE A 458 13.74 -12.88 -8.42
N PRO A 459 14.41 -12.09 -7.56
CA PRO A 459 15.34 -12.64 -6.58
C PRO A 459 14.63 -13.04 -5.28
N PHE A 460 14.91 -14.26 -4.81
CA PHE A 460 14.51 -14.78 -3.48
C PHE A 460 15.75 -14.92 -2.60
N PRO A 461 16.11 -13.89 -1.80
CA PRO A 461 17.37 -13.84 -1.09
C PRO A 461 17.34 -14.61 0.24
N ALA A 462 18.49 -15.15 0.63
CA ALA A 462 18.87 -15.56 1.99
C ALA A 462 20.27 -15.01 2.30
N ALA A 463 20.61 -14.82 3.56
CA ALA A 463 21.93 -14.33 3.97
C ALA A 463 22.62 -15.29 4.95
N GLY A 464 23.93 -15.43 4.85
CA GLY A 464 24.75 -16.36 5.63
C GLY A 464 26.24 -16.22 5.36
N GLU A 465 27.07 -17.07 5.96
CA GLU A 465 28.54 -17.09 5.76
C GLU A 465 28.88 -18.04 4.61
N LEU A 466 29.09 -17.51 3.41
CA LEU A 466 29.41 -18.28 2.20
C LEU A 466 30.88 -18.17 1.82
N SER A 467 31.64 -17.25 2.41
CA SER A 467 33.03 -16.99 2.06
C SER A 467 33.84 -16.30 3.17
N ARG A 468 34.88 -16.98 3.67
CA ARG A 468 35.86 -16.43 4.64
C ARG A 468 36.68 -15.22 4.15
N LEU A 469 36.44 -14.73 2.94
CA LEU A 469 37.22 -13.66 2.30
C LEU A 469 36.65 -12.26 2.57
N HIS A 470 35.39 -12.15 2.99
CA HIS A 470 34.72 -10.88 3.22
C HIS A 470 34.26 -10.77 4.68
N PRO A 471 34.28 -9.57 5.27
CA PRO A 471 33.62 -9.33 6.56
C PRO A 471 32.10 -9.21 6.34
N GLY A 472 31.32 -9.80 7.24
CA GLY A 472 29.84 -9.78 7.20
C GLY A 472 29.25 -10.97 6.44
N ASN A 473 27.92 -11.05 6.43
CA ASN A 473 27.15 -12.05 5.71
C ASN A 473 27.11 -11.76 4.21
N GLU A 474 27.09 -12.83 3.42
CA GLU A 474 26.82 -12.78 1.99
C GLU A 474 25.37 -13.12 1.65
N VAL A 475 24.92 -12.66 0.49
CA VAL A 475 23.54 -12.85 0.03
C VAL A 475 23.50 -13.89 -1.07
N PHE A 476 22.83 -15.01 -0.80
CA PHE A 476 22.49 -16.00 -1.80
C PHE A 476 21.10 -15.73 -2.39
N VAL A 477 20.94 -15.97 -3.69
CA VAL A 477 19.72 -15.69 -4.43
C VAL A 477 19.33 -16.89 -5.28
N LEU A 478 18.10 -17.37 -5.07
CA LEU A 478 17.44 -18.25 -6.03
C LEU A 478 16.67 -17.38 -7.05
N ASN A 479 17.03 -17.53 -8.32
CA ASN A 479 16.26 -17.04 -9.46
C ASN A 479 15.57 -18.22 -10.17
N THR A 480 14.64 -17.92 -11.07
CA THR A 480 13.94 -18.96 -11.85
C THR A 480 14.87 -19.78 -12.73
N THR A 481 16.00 -19.24 -13.20
CA THR A 481 16.93 -19.98 -14.09
C THR A 481 18.32 -20.16 -13.53
N ALA A 482 18.66 -19.45 -12.45
CA ALA A 482 20.01 -19.38 -11.92
C ALA A 482 20.03 -19.33 -10.40
N LEU A 483 21.14 -19.81 -9.85
CA LEU A 483 21.56 -19.64 -8.47
C LEU A 483 22.69 -18.60 -8.47
N GLU A 484 22.59 -17.56 -7.66
CA GLU A 484 23.54 -16.44 -7.62
C GLU A 484 23.94 -16.16 -6.17
N ALA A 485 25.16 -15.66 -5.94
CA ALA A 485 25.61 -15.29 -4.59
C ALA A 485 26.48 -14.04 -4.66
N TYR A 486 26.31 -13.13 -3.70
CA TYR A 486 26.90 -11.80 -3.68
C TYR A 486 27.54 -11.50 -2.32
N ASP A 487 28.71 -10.85 -2.31
CA ASP A 487 29.32 -10.32 -1.09
C ASP A 487 28.60 -9.05 -0.58
N GLY A 488 28.98 -8.57 0.61
CA GLY A 488 28.43 -7.35 1.22
C GLY A 488 28.57 -6.08 0.36
N THR A 489 29.48 -6.08 -0.62
CA THR A 489 29.66 -4.97 -1.58
C THR A 489 28.79 -5.11 -2.83
N GLY A 490 28.01 -6.19 -2.94
CA GLY A 490 27.17 -6.51 -4.09
C GLY A 490 27.93 -7.18 -5.24
N ALA A 491 29.18 -7.61 -5.04
CA ALA A 491 29.96 -8.30 -6.06
C ALA A 491 29.68 -9.81 -6.04
N SER A 492 29.62 -10.45 -7.22
CA SER A 492 29.36 -11.89 -7.32
C SER A 492 30.49 -12.71 -6.69
N LEU A 493 30.14 -13.69 -5.86
CA LEU A 493 31.09 -14.61 -5.27
C LEU A 493 31.69 -15.58 -6.32
N PRO A 494 32.94 -16.03 -6.15
CA PRO A 494 33.56 -17.00 -7.05
C PRO A 494 32.75 -18.29 -7.16
N GLY A 495 32.53 -18.77 -8.40
CA GLY A 495 31.78 -20.01 -8.66
C GLY A 495 30.29 -19.81 -8.93
N TRP A 496 29.80 -18.57 -8.82
CA TRP A 496 28.44 -18.13 -9.14
C TRP A 496 28.45 -17.11 -10.30
N PRO A 497 27.38 -16.99 -11.10
CA PRO A 497 26.13 -17.73 -11.03
C PRO A 497 26.23 -19.16 -11.56
N ARG A 498 25.30 -20.04 -11.16
CA ARG A 498 25.13 -21.40 -11.68
C ARG A 498 23.73 -21.62 -12.23
N SER A 499 23.59 -22.53 -13.18
CA SER A 499 22.27 -22.97 -13.64
C SER A 499 21.62 -23.86 -12.58
N ALA A 500 20.36 -23.58 -12.22
CA ALA A 500 19.54 -24.49 -11.41
C ALA A 500 19.34 -25.83 -12.14
N ALA A 501 19.08 -26.94 -11.43
CA ALA A 501 18.95 -28.26 -12.04
C ALA A 501 17.77 -28.34 -13.03
N ARG A 502 16.72 -27.53 -12.80
CA ARG A 502 15.69 -27.17 -13.80
C ARG A 502 15.22 -25.74 -13.59
N PRO A 503 14.78 -25.02 -14.65
CA PRO A 503 14.18 -23.69 -14.50
C PRO A 503 13.06 -23.73 -13.43
N SER A 504 13.32 -23.12 -12.28
CA SER A 504 12.44 -22.99 -11.14
C SER A 504 11.28 -22.06 -11.47
N VAL A 505 10.06 -22.55 -11.27
CA VAL A 505 8.86 -21.71 -11.29
C VAL A 505 8.47 -21.29 -9.87
N PHE A 506 9.25 -21.71 -8.85
CA PHE A 506 8.86 -21.60 -7.44
C PHE A 506 9.63 -20.53 -6.70
N ARG A 507 8.90 -19.90 -5.77
CA ARG A 507 9.12 -18.56 -5.25
C ARG A 507 9.57 -18.60 -3.79
N THR A 508 10.63 -19.33 -3.47
CA THR A 508 11.10 -19.53 -2.07
C THR A 508 12.60 -19.33 -1.94
N PRO A 509 13.09 -18.64 -0.91
CA PRO A 509 14.51 -18.56 -0.60
C PRO A 509 15.14 -19.93 -0.32
N PRO A 510 16.47 -20.06 -0.46
CA PRO A 510 17.19 -21.17 0.14
C PRO A 510 17.29 -21.01 1.66
N ALA A 511 17.70 -22.09 2.33
CA ALA A 511 18.24 -22.03 3.68
C ALA A 511 19.75 -22.23 3.61
N LEU A 512 20.49 -21.50 4.43
CA LEU A 512 21.93 -21.62 4.56
C LEU A 512 22.23 -22.25 5.93
N ALA A 513 23.22 -23.13 6.04
CA ALA A 513 23.73 -23.63 7.32
C ALA A 513 25.02 -24.43 7.14
N ASP A 514 25.99 -24.23 8.02
CA ASP A 514 27.18 -25.07 8.17
C ASP A 514 26.81 -26.49 8.65
N ILE A 515 26.57 -27.41 7.72
CA ILE A 515 26.09 -28.77 8.01
C ILE A 515 27.24 -29.71 8.36
N ASP A 516 28.46 -29.38 7.92
CA ASP A 516 29.65 -30.22 8.09
C ASP A 516 30.66 -29.68 9.12
N GLY A 517 30.39 -28.51 9.70
CA GLY A 517 31.12 -27.91 10.82
C GLY A 517 32.42 -27.24 10.40
N ASP A 518 32.56 -26.87 9.12
CA ASP A 518 33.76 -26.23 8.61
C ASP A 518 33.75 -24.70 8.79
N GLY A 519 32.60 -24.11 9.15
CA GLY A 519 32.39 -22.68 9.33
C GLY A 519 32.04 -21.93 8.04
N ILE A 520 31.63 -22.63 6.98
CA ILE A 520 31.01 -22.08 5.77
C ILE A 520 29.66 -22.75 5.58
N ASP A 521 28.64 -21.98 5.22
CA ASP A 521 27.29 -22.47 5.08
C ASP A 521 27.08 -23.26 3.76
N GLU A 522 26.45 -24.43 3.88
CA GLU A 522 25.82 -25.15 2.77
C GLU A 522 24.47 -24.54 2.42
N ILE A 523 24.08 -24.68 1.15
CA ILE A 523 22.85 -24.14 0.57
C ILE A 523 21.83 -25.27 0.38
N PHE A 524 20.66 -25.14 1.00
CA PHE A 524 19.55 -26.08 0.90
C PHE A 524 18.37 -25.43 0.17
N VAL A 525 17.89 -26.06 -0.90
CA VAL A 525 16.88 -25.47 -1.78
C VAL A 525 15.92 -26.52 -2.34
N ALA A 526 14.64 -26.19 -2.43
CA ALA A 526 13.65 -26.99 -3.13
C ALA A 526 13.57 -26.57 -4.60
N GLU A 527 13.82 -27.49 -5.54
CA GLU A 527 13.82 -27.18 -6.98
C GLU A 527 12.58 -27.72 -7.72
N ASN A 528 12.38 -27.31 -8.98
CA ASN A 528 11.21 -27.68 -9.81
C ASN A 528 11.12 -29.17 -10.18
N ASP A 529 12.12 -29.97 -9.81
CA ASP A 529 12.00 -31.43 -9.88
C ASP A 529 11.26 -32.04 -8.68
N ASN A 530 10.72 -31.20 -7.78
CA ASN A 530 10.02 -31.55 -6.54
C ASN A 530 10.91 -32.24 -5.49
N GLN A 531 12.23 -32.07 -5.60
CA GLN A 531 13.21 -32.62 -4.67
C GLN A 531 13.83 -31.51 -3.82
N LEU A 532 14.34 -31.89 -2.66
CA LEU A 532 15.15 -31.02 -1.83
C LEU A 532 16.62 -31.27 -2.17
N HIS A 533 17.31 -30.24 -2.65
CA HIS A 533 18.72 -30.26 -3.03
C HIS A 533 19.57 -29.59 -1.95
N ALA A 534 20.85 -29.98 -1.90
CA ALA A 534 21.84 -29.32 -1.08
C ALA A 534 23.16 -29.17 -1.85
N TYR A 535 23.77 -28.01 -1.71
CA TYR A 535 25.02 -27.63 -2.37
C TYR A 535 26.00 -27.05 -1.34
N ARG A 536 27.30 -27.23 -1.56
CA ARG A 536 28.33 -26.46 -0.84
C ARG A 536 28.35 -25.01 -1.32
N ALA A 537 28.99 -24.12 -0.58
CA ALA A 537 29.21 -22.73 -1.01
C ALA A 537 29.95 -22.60 -2.36
N ASP A 538 30.77 -23.60 -2.73
CA ASP A 538 31.40 -23.68 -4.05
C ASP A 538 30.46 -24.17 -5.17
N GLY A 539 29.19 -24.45 -4.83
CA GLY A 539 28.11 -24.93 -5.67
C GLY A 539 28.12 -26.42 -6.01
N THR A 540 29.05 -27.23 -5.48
CA THR A 540 29.05 -28.69 -5.70
C THR A 540 27.95 -29.37 -4.89
N VAL A 541 27.38 -30.47 -5.40
CA VAL A 541 26.31 -31.21 -4.70
C VAL A 541 26.85 -31.81 -3.40
N LEU A 542 26.07 -31.67 -2.32
CA LEU A 542 26.38 -32.26 -1.03
C LEU A 542 26.14 -33.79 -1.05
N PRO A 543 27.06 -34.63 -0.54
CA PRO A 543 26.89 -36.08 -0.54
C PRO A 543 25.62 -36.53 0.19
N GLY A 544 24.86 -37.44 -0.43
CA GLY A 544 23.58 -37.92 0.11
C GLY A 544 22.34 -37.17 -0.43
N TRP A 545 22.54 -36.11 -1.20
CA TRP A 545 21.49 -35.28 -1.79
C TRP A 545 21.40 -35.48 -3.31
N PRO A 546 20.23 -35.24 -3.96
CA PRO A 546 18.98 -34.70 -3.40
C PRO A 546 18.11 -35.73 -2.66
N VAL A 547 17.20 -35.22 -1.82
CA VAL A 547 16.18 -35.99 -1.12
C VAL A 547 14.87 -35.96 -1.91
N SER A 548 14.32 -37.14 -2.15
CA SER A 548 13.06 -37.32 -2.87
C SER A 548 12.14 -38.32 -2.16
N ARG A 549 10.83 -38.16 -2.37
CA ARG A 549 9.81 -39.07 -1.81
C ARG A 549 8.71 -39.32 -2.83
N GLN A 550 8.19 -40.54 -2.88
CA GLN A 550 7.08 -40.87 -3.76
C GLN A 550 5.79 -40.21 -3.26
N SER A 551 5.00 -39.65 -4.18
CA SER A 551 3.67 -39.06 -3.93
C SER A 551 3.62 -37.73 -3.16
N VAL A 552 4.76 -37.17 -2.72
CA VAL A 552 4.84 -35.81 -2.15
C VAL A 552 6.00 -35.05 -2.79
N GLY A 553 5.89 -33.71 -2.89
CA GLY A 553 6.94 -32.85 -3.42
C GLY A 553 7.41 -31.81 -2.41
N PHE A 554 8.66 -31.36 -2.54
CA PHE A 554 9.19 -30.25 -1.74
C PHE A 554 9.05 -28.94 -2.50
N ARG A 555 8.51 -27.91 -1.84
CA ARG A 555 8.32 -26.54 -2.38
C ARG A 555 8.54 -25.44 -1.32
N SER A 556 9.12 -25.81 -0.19
CA SER A 556 9.35 -24.97 0.98
C SER A 556 10.83 -24.58 1.07
N THR A 557 11.14 -23.37 1.52
CA THR A 557 12.42 -23.12 2.18
C THR A 557 12.50 -24.02 3.42
N PRO A 558 13.55 -24.84 3.57
CA PRO A 558 13.70 -25.63 4.77
C PRO A 558 14.12 -24.77 5.97
N ALA A 559 13.96 -25.31 7.17
CA ALA A 559 14.54 -24.79 8.40
C ALA A 559 15.58 -25.79 8.92
N ILE A 560 16.68 -25.32 9.51
CA ILE A 560 17.80 -26.17 9.89
C ILE A 560 18.12 -25.98 11.38
N ALA A 561 18.17 -27.08 12.13
CA ALA A 561 18.53 -27.08 13.54
C ALA A 561 18.85 -28.49 14.05
N ASP A 562 19.53 -28.58 15.19
CA ASP A 562 19.61 -29.80 15.98
C ASP A 562 18.28 -30.00 16.73
N LEU A 563 17.42 -30.87 16.21
CA LEU A 563 16.07 -31.09 16.75
C LEU A 563 16.01 -32.20 17.81
N ASP A 564 17.00 -33.09 17.85
CA ASP A 564 17.04 -34.21 18.79
C ASP A 564 18.16 -34.10 19.84
N GLY A 565 18.92 -33.00 19.82
CA GLY A 565 19.96 -32.68 20.79
C GLY A 565 21.21 -33.56 20.63
N ASP A 566 21.39 -34.19 19.47
CA ASP A 566 22.50 -35.11 19.21
C ASP A 566 23.78 -34.40 18.72
N GLY A 567 23.70 -33.09 18.48
CA GLY A 567 24.78 -32.24 17.98
C GLY A 567 24.91 -32.23 16.44
N SER A 568 24.09 -33.02 15.74
CA SER A 568 23.98 -33.00 14.27
C SER A 568 22.78 -32.15 13.87
N LEU A 569 22.89 -31.45 12.74
CA LEU A 569 21.79 -30.64 12.23
C LEU A 569 20.79 -31.48 11.41
N GLU A 570 19.50 -31.25 11.65
CA GLU A 570 18.39 -31.71 10.83
C GLU A 570 17.82 -30.60 9.96
N ILE A 571 17.30 -31.02 8.81
CA ILE A 571 16.63 -30.20 7.82
C ILE A 571 15.13 -30.49 7.90
N VAL A 572 14.35 -29.47 8.26
CA VAL A 572 12.89 -29.51 8.35
C VAL A 572 12.31 -28.87 7.09
N ALA A 573 11.60 -29.65 6.28
CA ALA A 573 10.96 -29.16 5.06
C ALA A 573 9.46 -29.47 5.08
N VAL A 574 8.68 -28.64 4.40
CA VAL A 574 7.25 -28.88 4.20
C VAL A 574 7.02 -29.46 2.81
N SER A 575 6.37 -30.61 2.78
CA SER A 575 5.97 -31.27 1.56
C SER A 575 4.49 -31.08 1.28
N TYR A 576 4.13 -31.05 0.01
CA TYR A 576 2.75 -30.96 -0.47
C TYR A 576 2.33 -32.27 -1.17
N ASP A 577 1.03 -32.57 -1.15
CA ASP A 577 0.47 -33.73 -1.85
C ASP A 577 0.55 -33.60 -3.38
N GLN A 578 1.28 -34.49 -4.05
CA GLN A 578 1.38 -34.47 -5.51
C GLN A 578 0.12 -35.01 -6.22
N LEU A 579 -0.71 -35.82 -5.55
CA LEU A 579 -1.90 -36.41 -6.16
C LEU A 579 -3.02 -35.38 -6.37
N ASN A 580 -2.97 -34.27 -5.62
CA ASN A 580 -3.91 -33.16 -5.69
C ASN A 580 -3.28 -31.86 -6.24
N ALA A 581 -2.06 -31.94 -6.78
CA ALA A 581 -1.33 -30.81 -7.35
C ALA A 581 -2.16 -30.04 -8.39
N GLY A 582 -2.33 -28.72 -8.19
CA GLY A 582 -3.03 -27.83 -9.11
C GLY A 582 -4.55 -27.73 -8.94
N LYS A 583 -5.14 -28.32 -7.89
CA LYS A 583 -6.54 -28.04 -7.51
C LYS A 583 -6.57 -26.99 -6.39
N PRO A 584 -7.17 -25.81 -6.60
CA PRO A 584 -7.55 -24.96 -5.49
C PRO A 584 -8.73 -25.63 -4.77
N ASP A 585 -8.51 -26.20 -3.60
CA ASP A 585 -9.62 -26.45 -2.67
C ASP A 585 -10.06 -25.09 -2.12
N ILE A 586 -10.88 -24.39 -2.92
CA ILE A 586 -11.70 -23.31 -2.38
C ILE A 586 -12.58 -23.97 -1.33
N VAL A 587 -12.40 -23.58 -0.08
CA VAL A 587 -13.40 -23.78 0.97
C VAL A 587 -14.61 -22.90 0.63
N VAL A 588 -15.39 -23.34 -0.36
CA VAL A 588 -16.82 -23.09 -0.38
C VAL A 588 -17.35 -24.09 0.63
N ALA A 589 -18.15 -23.63 1.59
CA ALA A 589 -18.88 -24.51 2.49
C ALA A 589 -19.59 -25.62 1.67
N GLY A 590 -19.07 -26.85 1.70
CA GLY A 590 -19.64 -27.98 0.96
C GLY A 590 -18.67 -28.98 0.30
N TYR A 591 -17.35 -28.76 0.24
CA TYR A 591 -16.43 -29.78 -0.32
C TYR A 591 -16.11 -30.90 0.68
N SER A 592 -16.39 -32.14 0.26
CA SER A 592 -16.26 -33.38 1.03
C SER A 592 -14.84 -33.96 0.98
N THR A 593 -14.16 -34.03 2.11
CA THR A 593 -12.76 -34.43 2.34
C THR A 593 -12.53 -35.95 2.39
N THR A 594 -12.88 -36.71 1.35
CA THR A 594 -12.65 -38.17 1.35
C THR A 594 -11.26 -38.61 0.89
N ALA A 595 -10.34 -37.69 0.54
CA ALA A 595 -8.93 -38.01 0.33
C ALA A 595 -8.12 -37.63 1.59
N PRO A 596 -7.21 -38.50 2.10
CA PRO A 596 -6.37 -38.13 3.22
C PRO A 596 -5.44 -36.99 2.79
N ASN A 597 -5.45 -35.88 3.53
CA ASN A 597 -4.50 -34.79 3.35
C ASN A 597 -3.07 -35.34 3.57
N LEU A 598 -2.19 -35.22 2.58
CA LEU A 598 -0.80 -35.68 2.62
C LEU A 598 0.19 -34.52 2.72
N ASP A 599 -0.25 -33.33 3.16
CA ASP A 599 0.66 -32.23 3.51
C ASP A 599 1.39 -32.56 4.82
N LEU A 600 2.73 -32.60 4.75
CA LEU A 600 3.56 -33.09 5.85
C LEU A 600 4.74 -32.17 6.12
N VAL A 601 5.10 -32.04 7.38
CA VAL A 601 6.46 -31.70 7.79
C VAL A 601 7.33 -32.95 7.65
N VAL A 602 8.47 -32.83 6.98
CA VAL A 602 9.45 -33.89 6.81
C VAL A 602 10.75 -33.44 7.47
N VAL A 603 11.25 -34.25 8.41
CA VAL A 603 12.55 -34.03 9.06
C VAL A 603 13.57 -34.95 8.41
N VAL A 604 14.65 -34.39 7.92
CA VAL A 604 15.73 -35.04 7.17
C VAL A 604 17.04 -34.85 7.94
N GLY A 605 17.84 -35.89 8.14
CA GLY A 605 19.18 -35.74 8.73
C GLY A 605 20.18 -35.17 7.73
N ALA A 606 21.31 -34.64 8.22
CA ALA A 606 22.40 -34.07 7.41
C ALA A 606 22.84 -34.93 6.19
N ASN A 607 22.76 -36.26 6.32
CA ASN A 607 23.13 -37.21 5.26
C ASN A 607 22.04 -37.45 4.19
N GLY A 608 20.93 -36.71 4.22
CA GLY A 608 19.81 -36.86 3.29
C GLY A 608 18.79 -37.95 3.66
N THR A 609 18.90 -38.58 4.84
CA THR A 609 17.92 -39.61 5.27
C THR A 609 16.70 -39.00 5.95
N ILE A 610 15.49 -39.45 5.60
CA ILE A 610 14.26 -38.99 6.25
C ILE A 610 14.15 -39.61 7.65
N LYS A 611 14.22 -38.78 8.70
CA LYS A 611 14.07 -39.16 10.11
C LYS A 611 12.59 -39.23 10.52
N ARG A 612 11.76 -38.24 10.15
CA ARG A 612 10.35 -38.11 10.60
C ARG A 612 9.43 -37.57 9.51
N SER A 613 8.12 -37.84 9.65
CA SER A 613 7.05 -37.23 8.84
C SER A 613 5.83 -36.95 9.71
N ILE A 614 5.39 -35.70 9.79
CA ILE A 614 4.36 -35.22 10.71
C ILE A 614 3.22 -34.59 9.89
N PRO A 615 1.95 -35.00 10.10
CA PRO A 615 0.82 -34.44 9.37
C PRO A 615 0.46 -33.01 9.80
N LEU A 616 0.12 -32.17 8.83
CA LEU A 616 -0.29 -30.77 9.04
C LEU A 616 -1.81 -30.60 9.13
N THR A 617 -2.24 -29.62 9.91
CA THR A 617 -3.60 -29.06 9.82
C THR A 617 -3.59 -27.89 8.84
N GLY A 618 -4.60 -27.83 7.97
CA GLY A 618 -4.68 -26.85 6.89
C GLY A 618 -4.10 -27.38 5.58
N HIS A 619 -3.97 -26.51 4.58
CA HIS A 619 -3.54 -26.87 3.23
C HIS A 619 -2.29 -26.10 2.82
N VAL A 620 -1.35 -26.79 2.18
CA VAL A 620 -0.14 -26.23 1.57
C VAL A 620 -0.40 -26.08 0.07
N TRP A 621 -0.54 -24.83 -0.39
CA TRP A 621 -0.86 -24.57 -1.80
C TRP A 621 0.35 -24.78 -2.71
N SER A 622 0.21 -25.55 -3.79
CA SER A 622 1.33 -25.95 -4.67
C SER A 622 2.05 -24.80 -5.39
N GLY A 623 1.51 -23.58 -5.36
CA GLY A 623 2.11 -22.38 -5.94
C GLY A 623 2.78 -21.42 -4.95
N ILE A 624 2.70 -21.67 -3.64
CA ILE A 624 3.24 -20.83 -2.56
C ILE A 624 4.07 -21.69 -1.60
N GLY A 625 5.24 -21.21 -1.21
CA GLY A 625 6.10 -21.91 -0.27
C GLY A 625 5.67 -21.70 1.18
N THR A 626 5.68 -22.77 1.97
CA THR A 626 5.63 -22.68 3.44
C THR A 626 7.03 -22.80 3.98
N VAL A 627 7.41 -22.03 4.99
CA VAL A 627 8.74 -22.06 5.60
C VAL A 627 8.56 -22.31 7.09
N PRO A 628 9.11 -23.40 7.65
CA PRO A 628 9.04 -23.63 9.09
C PRO A 628 9.88 -22.60 9.85
N ALA A 629 9.49 -22.30 11.08
CA ALA A 629 10.37 -21.69 12.08
C ALA A 629 10.67 -22.70 13.19
N LEU A 630 11.87 -22.61 13.77
CA LEU A 630 12.32 -23.48 14.85
C LEU A 630 12.71 -22.66 16.07
N ALA A 631 12.13 -22.94 17.22
CA ALA A 631 12.39 -22.18 18.44
C ALA A 631 12.07 -23.00 19.69
N ASP A 632 12.80 -22.77 20.77
CA ASP A 632 12.52 -23.34 22.09
C ASP A 632 11.43 -22.51 22.77
N LEU A 633 10.17 -22.94 22.65
CA LEU A 633 9.00 -22.20 23.13
C LEU A 633 8.74 -22.43 24.62
N ASP A 634 9.16 -23.56 25.18
CA ASP A 634 8.95 -23.88 26.59
C ASP A 634 10.17 -23.79 27.50
N GLY A 635 11.36 -23.56 26.94
CA GLY A 635 12.62 -23.34 27.63
C GLY A 635 13.29 -24.64 28.08
N ASP A 636 12.95 -25.79 27.47
CA ASP A 636 13.49 -27.09 27.84
C ASP A 636 14.80 -27.45 27.10
N GLY A 637 15.24 -26.60 26.17
CA GLY A 637 16.42 -26.81 25.35
C GLY A 637 16.20 -27.71 24.14
N VAL A 638 14.96 -28.09 23.83
CA VAL A 638 14.56 -28.75 22.59
C VAL A 638 13.77 -27.76 21.74
N LEU A 639 14.01 -27.77 20.43
CA LEU A 639 13.34 -26.83 19.53
C LEU A 639 11.99 -27.39 19.06
N GLU A 640 10.96 -26.54 19.12
CA GLU A 640 9.66 -26.76 18.49
C GLU A 640 9.68 -26.42 17.01
N ILE A 641 8.77 -27.03 16.26
CA ILE A 641 8.53 -26.80 14.84
C ILE A 641 7.24 -26.00 14.65
N ILE A 642 7.35 -24.77 14.15
CA ILE A 642 6.23 -23.87 13.86
C ILE A 642 6.00 -23.82 12.34
N VAL A 643 4.77 -24.08 11.88
CA VAL A 643 4.42 -24.12 10.45
C VAL A 643 3.10 -23.43 10.16
N GLN A 644 3.13 -22.37 9.35
CA GLN A 644 1.94 -21.70 8.85
C GLN A 644 1.46 -22.32 7.53
N THR A 645 0.17 -22.68 7.45
CA THR A 645 -0.51 -23.13 6.23
C THR A 645 -1.53 -22.07 5.78
N TRP A 646 -2.25 -22.32 4.68
CA TRP A 646 -3.27 -21.38 4.18
C TRP A 646 -4.33 -21.03 5.24
N THR A 647 -4.73 -22.00 6.07
CA THR A 647 -5.86 -21.85 7.00
C THR A 647 -5.49 -22.07 8.47
N ALA A 648 -4.26 -22.44 8.79
CA ALA A 648 -3.88 -22.72 10.17
C ALA A 648 -2.40 -22.45 10.47
N LEU A 649 -2.10 -22.12 11.71
CA LEU A 649 -0.76 -22.10 12.30
C LEU A 649 -0.60 -23.34 13.18
N ASN A 650 0.40 -24.17 12.87
CA ASN A 650 0.69 -25.44 13.53
C ASN A 650 1.96 -25.30 14.37
N VAL A 651 2.00 -25.94 15.54
CA VAL A 651 3.20 -26.05 16.37
C VAL A 651 3.33 -27.47 16.90
N PHE A 652 4.52 -28.04 16.74
CA PHE A 652 4.88 -29.38 17.18
C PHE A 652 6.14 -29.33 18.04
N ARG A 653 6.27 -30.25 18.99
CA ARG A 653 7.56 -30.52 19.66
C ARG A 653 8.56 -31.10 18.66
N GLY A 654 9.85 -31.06 19.00
CA GLY A 654 10.90 -31.69 18.20
C GLY A 654 10.64 -33.17 17.90
N ASP A 655 9.94 -33.90 18.77
CA ASP A 655 9.55 -35.31 18.57
C ASP A 655 8.40 -35.52 17.57
N GLY A 656 7.73 -34.45 17.15
CA GLY A 656 6.60 -34.44 16.22
C GLY A 656 5.21 -34.52 16.88
N SER A 657 5.13 -34.56 18.21
CA SER A 657 3.86 -34.42 18.94
C SER A 657 3.34 -32.98 18.89
N VAL A 658 2.03 -32.79 18.96
CA VAL A 658 1.42 -31.45 18.95
C VAL A 658 1.78 -30.68 20.22
N PHE A 659 2.20 -29.42 20.07
CA PHE A 659 2.49 -28.54 21.19
C PHE A 659 1.18 -28.02 21.82
N PRO A 660 1.06 -27.94 23.17
CA PRO A 660 -0.18 -27.54 23.83
C PRO A 660 -0.65 -26.15 23.39
N GLY A 661 -1.95 -26.01 23.10
CA GLY A 661 -2.54 -24.75 22.61
C GLY A 661 -2.67 -24.65 21.09
N TRP A 662 -2.12 -25.60 20.34
CA TRP A 662 -2.07 -25.60 18.87
C TRP A 662 -2.82 -26.79 18.25
N PRO A 663 -3.23 -26.71 16.96
CA PRO A 663 -3.07 -25.60 16.02
C PRO A 663 -4.08 -24.45 16.24
N TYR A 664 -3.75 -23.26 15.71
CA TYR A 664 -4.68 -22.14 15.59
C TYR A 664 -5.26 -22.07 14.18
N VAL A 665 -6.58 -22.04 14.03
CA VAL A 665 -7.27 -21.98 12.71
C VAL A 665 -7.70 -20.56 12.39
N PHE A 666 -7.32 -20.06 11.21
CA PHE A 666 -7.71 -18.74 10.70
C PHE A 666 -9.15 -18.79 10.15
N ASN A 667 -10.12 -18.34 10.96
CA ASN A 667 -11.54 -18.35 10.57
C ASN A 667 -11.87 -17.16 9.65
N GLY A 668 -12.18 -17.43 8.37
CA GLY A 668 -12.58 -16.39 7.40
C GLY A 668 -11.42 -15.55 6.87
N GLU A 669 -10.18 -15.95 7.17
CA GLU A 669 -8.95 -15.38 6.62
C GLU A 669 -8.20 -16.48 5.87
N GLY A 670 -7.59 -16.12 4.74
CA GLY A 670 -6.60 -16.94 4.08
C GLY A 670 -5.21 -16.39 4.37
N SER A 671 -4.18 -17.21 4.30
CA SER A 671 -2.82 -16.70 4.21
C SER A 671 -2.59 -16.21 2.77
N GLY A 672 -2.82 -14.94 2.50
CA GLY A 672 -2.56 -14.34 1.19
C GLY A 672 -1.13 -13.83 1.03
N SER A 673 -0.21 -14.34 1.85
CA SER A 673 1.22 -14.19 1.60
C SER A 673 1.67 -15.13 0.47
N GLU A 674 2.66 -14.71 -0.32
CA GLU A 674 3.30 -15.59 -1.29
C GLU A 674 4.30 -16.57 -0.65
N VAL A 675 4.68 -16.37 0.61
CA VAL A 675 5.54 -17.25 1.41
C VAL A 675 5.05 -17.30 2.86
N TYR A 676 4.64 -18.47 3.35
CA TYR A 676 4.18 -18.65 4.73
C TYR A 676 5.35 -18.92 5.67
N ALA A 677 6.00 -17.88 6.17
CA ALA A 677 7.09 -18.00 7.14
C ALA A 677 6.70 -17.35 8.47
N PRO A 678 6.34 -18.11 9.52
CA PRO A 678 6.28 -17.57 10.86
C PRO A 678 7.69 -17.13 11.31
N VAL A 679 7.77 -16.13 12.18
CA VAL A 679 9.02 -15.75 12.87
C VAL A 679 8.80 -15.75 14.37
N VAL A 680 9.86 -16.00 15.14
CA VAL A 680 9.76 -16.26 16.58
C VAL A 680 10.76 -15.42 17.38
N GLY A 681 10.27 -14.68 18.36
CA GLY A 681 11.08 -13.86 19.26
C GLY A 681 10.20 -13.27 20.35
N ASP A 682 10.81 -12.69 21.38
CA ASP A 682 10.05 -11.94 22.39
C ASP A 682 9.65 -10.59 21.78
N VAL A 683 8.34 -10.35 21.64
CA VAL A 683 7.79 -9.20 20.90
C VAL A 683 7.08 -8.24 21.85
N ASP A 684 6.74 -8.69 23.07
CA ASP A 684 6.09 -7.88 24.09
C ASP A 684 6.95 -7.61 25.34
N GLY A 685 8.17 -8.14 25.38
CA GLY A 685 9.17 -7.94 26.42
C GLY A 685 8.90 -8.71 27.71
N ASP A 686 8.10 -9.78 27.64
CA ASP A 686 7.81 -10.64 28.80
C ASP A 686 8.92 -11.68 29.09
N GLY A 687 9.94 -11.73 28.24
CA GLY A 687 11.07 -12.65 28.33
C GLY A 687 10.76 -14.06 27.82
N LEU A 688 9.60 -14.28 27.21
CA LEU A 688 9.18 -15.53 26.59
C LEU A 688 9.00 -15.35 25.07
N PRO A 689 9.04 -16.46 24.29
CA PRO A 689 8.91 -16.34 22.85
C PRO A 689 7.46 -16.16 22.37
N ASP A 690 7.29 -15.24 21.44
CA ASP A 690 6.08 -15.01 20.65
C ASP A 690 6.26 -15.45 19.19
N ILE A 691 5.14 -15.73 18.53
CA ILE A 691 5.07 -16.13 17.13
C ILE A 691 4.35 -15.04 16.34
N VAL A 692 5.04 -14.48 15.35
CA VAL A 692 4.50 -13.46 14.44
C VAL A 692 4.18 -14.09 13.09
N VAL A 693 2.97 -13.83 12.58
CA VAL A 693 2.51 -14.25 11.25
C VAL A 693 1.71 -13.15 10.57
N VAL A 694 1.58 -13.25 9.24
CA VAL A 694 0.67 -12.40 8.46
C VAL A 694 -0.41 -13.23 7.78
N THR A 695 -1.63 -12.68 7.75
CA THR A 695 -2.80 -13.23 7.02
C THR A 695 -3.41 -12.16 6.11
N THR A 696 -4.30 -12.56 5.20
CA THR A 696 -5.08 -11.63 4.35
C THR A 696 -6.57 -11.77 4.60
N VAL A 697 -7.27 -10.65 4.52
CA VAL A 697 -8.71 -10.56 4.82
C VAL A 697 -9.51 -10.36 3.54
N ASP A 698 -9.14 -9.38 2.71
CA ASP A 698 -9.91 -8.97 1.53
C ASP A 698 -9.01 -9.07 0.30
N GLN A 699 -9.26 -10.07 -0.57
CA GLN A 699 -8.49 -10.48 -1.76
C GLN A 699 -7.44 -9.47 -2.27
N PHE A 700 -6.32 -9.35 -1.55
CA PHE A 700 -5.13 -8.57 -1.91
C PHE A 700 -5.17 -7.05 -1.70
N GLU A 701 -6.08 -6.52 -0.87
CA GLU A 701 -6.07 -5.11 -0.44
C GLU A 701 -5.60 -4.94 1.02
N THR A 702 -6.00 -5.87 1.89
CA THR A 702 -5.72 -5.77 3.33
C THR A 702 -5.05 -7.03 3.88
N GLY A 703 -3.98 -6.82 4.63
CA GLY A 703 -3.30 -7.86 5.40
C GLY A 703 -3.42 -7.60 6.90
N ARG A 704 -3.28 -8.67 7.70
CA ARG A 704 -3.26 -8.62 9.16
C ARG A 704 -1.95 -9.18 9.67
N VAL A 705 -1.23 -8.38 10.45
CA VAL A 705 -0.13 -8.89 11.30
C VAL A 705 -0.78 -9.47 12.55
N ARG A 706 -0.36 -10.67 12.95
CA ARG A 706 -0.84 -11.40 14.11
C ARG A 706 0.36 -11.78 14.96
N VAL A 707 0.20 -11.66 16.28
CA VAL A 707 1.20 -12.07 17.26
C VAL A 707 0.50 -12.99 18.26
N PHE A 708 1.08 -14.16 18.50
CA PHE A 708 0.60 -15.16 19.44
C PHE A 708 1.70 -15.47 20.44
N ASN A 709 1.37 -15.57 21.72
CA ASN A 709 2.31 -16.14 22.68
C ASN A 709 2.49 -17.65 22.46
N ARG A 710 3.49 -18.25 23.10
CA ARG A 710 3.76 -19.71 23.09
C ARG A 710 2.54 -20.61 23.31
N ASN A 711 1.52 -20.15 24.03
CA ASN A 711 0.32 -20.92 24.36
C ASN A 711 -0.82 -20.78 23.33
N GLY A 712 -0.58 -20.09 22.21
CA GLY A 712 -1.57 -19.87 21.14
C GLY A 712 -2.58 -18.76 21.46
N VAL A 713 -2.31 -17.90 22.45
CA VAL A 713 -3.17 -16.76 22.79
C VAL A 713 -2.72 -15.53 22.00
N SER A 714 -3.67 -14.86 21.33
CA SER A 714 -3.39 -13.63 20.57
C SER A 714 -2.99 -12.49 21.51
N HIS A 715 -1.93 -11.78 21.16
CA HIS A 715 -1.48 -10.59 21.87
C HIS A 715 -2.56 -9.48 21.80
N PRO A 716 -2.84 -8.72 22.89
CA PRO A 716 -3.95 -7.74 22.93
C PRO A 716 -3.89 -6.61 21.90
N ARG A 717 -2.69 -6.22 21.46
CA ARG A 717 -2.49 -5.20 20.42
C ARG A 717 -2.66 -5.74 18.98
N PHE A 718 -2.90 -7.04 18.82
CA PHE A 718 -3.00 -7.72 17.53
C PHE A 718 -4.34 -8.47 17.40
N PRO A 719 -4.87 -8.66 16.17
CA PRO A 719 -4.24 -8.35 14.88
C PRO A 719 -4.23 -6.86 14.51
N LYS A 720 -3.16 -6.41 13.86
CA LYS A 720 -3.06 -5.08 13.22
C LYS A 720 -3.44 -5.21 11.75
N THR A 721 -4.44 -4.46 11.28
CA THR A 721 -4.89 -4.50 9.88
C THR A 721 -4.25 -3.38 9.09
N LEU A 722 -3.60 -3.71 7.97
CA LEU A 722 -2.78 -2.80 7.19
C LEU A 722 -3.13 -2.87 5.70
N PRO A 723 -2.99 -1.76 4.96
CA PRO A 723 -3.13 -1.72 3.50
C PRO A 723 -1.85 -2.27 2.83
N ILE A 724 -1.47 -3.50 3.17
CA ILE A 724 -0.29 -4.20 2.65
C ILE A 724 -0.61 -5.14 1.48
N GLY A 725 -1.88 -5.20 1.07
CA GLY A 725 -2.38 -6.07 0.01
C GLY A 725 -1.96 -7.53 0.15
N GLN A 726 -1.08 -8.03 -0.74
CA GLN A 726 -0.39 -9.32 -0.55
C GLN A 726 0.83 -9.13 0.38
N PRO A 727 0.77 -9.56 1.65
CA PRO A 727 1.88 -9.39 2.58
C PRO A 727 3.03 -10.36 2.27
N ALA A 728 4.27 -9.88 2.36
CA ALA A 728 5.44 -10.74 2.44
C ALA A 728 5.53 -11.39 3.82
N ALA A 729 6.35 -12.44 3.95
CA ALA A 729 6.70 -12.98 5.26
C ALA A 729 7.28 -11.87 6.17
N PRO A 730 6.95 -11.87 7.47
CA PRO A 730 7.47 -10.91 8.43
C PRO A 730 8.96 -11.17 8.72
N ALA A 731 9.67 -10.15 9.17
CA ALA A 731 10.96 -10.27 9.85
C ALA A 731 10.88 -9.63 11.24
N ILE A 732 11.75 -10.06 12.15
CA ILE A 732 11.89 -9.49 13.49
C ILE A 732 13.37 -9.30 13.80
N ALA A 733 13.73 -8.11 14.28
CA ALA A 733 15.08 -7.78 14.70
C ALA A 733 15.08 -6.47 15.48
N ASP A 734 16.02 -6.32 16.40
CA ASP A 734 16.42 -5.01 16.95
C ASP A 734 17.30 -4.31 15.90
N ILE A 735 16.66 -3.50 15.05
CA ILE A 735 17.37 -2.87 13.93
C ILE A 735 18.05 -1.57 14.33
N ASP A 736 17.50 -0.84 15.29
CA ASP A 736 18.04 0.45 15.72
C ASP A 736 18.96 0.37 16.95
N GLY A 737 19.11 -0.82 17.53
CA GLY A 737 20.04 -1.13 18.60
C GLY A 737 19.58 -0.62 19.97
N ASP A 738 18.28 -0.39 20.14
CA ASP A 738 17.69 0.09 21.39
C ASP A 738 17.31 -1.04 22.36
N GLY A 739 17.49 -2.29 21.96
CA GLY A 739 17.17 -3.47 22.75
C GLY A 739 15.71 -3.93 22.65
N ARG A 740 14.91 -3.37 21.74
CA ARG A 740 13.55 -3.80 21.42
C ARG A 740 13.52 -4.38 20.00
N ASN A 741 12.66 -5.38 19.78
CA ASN A 741 12.52 -6.00 18.48
C ASN A 741 11.46 -5.27 17.65
N GLU A 742 11.81 -4.89 16.43
CA GLU A 742 10.88 -4.37 15.45
C GLU A 742 10.26 -5.51 14.65
N ILE A 743 8.96 -5.43 14.36
CA ILE A 743 8.35 -6.27 13.32
C ILE A 743 8.48 -5.55 11.99
N ILE A 744 9.05 -6.20 10.99
CA ILE A 744 9.21 -5.67 9.64
C ILE A 744 8.28 -6.43 8.67
N ILE A 745 7.44 -5.71 7.94
CA ILE A 745 6.48 -6.26 6.97
C ILE A 745 6.62 -5.54 5.63
N ALA A 746 6.93 -6.27 4.56
CA ALA A 746 6.75 -5.76 3.20
C ALA A 746 5.38 -6.19 2.65
N GLY A 747 4.79 -5.41 1.74
CA GLY A 747 3.50 -5.75 1.15
C GLY A 747 3.28 -5.12 -0.21
N GLN A 748 2.49 -5.80 -1.05
CA GLN A 748 2.12 -5.35 -2.37
C GLN A 748 0.66 -4.90 -2.39
N PHE A 749 0.41 -3.63 -2.73
CA PHE A 749 -0.92 -3.12 -3.04
C PHE A 749 -1.17 -3.21 -4.56
N LEU A 750 -2.39 -3.54 -5.03
CA LEU A 750 -2.67 -3.80 -6.47
C LEU A 750 -3.48 -2.69 -7.18
N ASN A 751 -3.65 -1.50 -6.60
CA ASN A 751 -4.70 -0.55 -7.04
C ASN A 751 -4.25 0.59 -7.99
N GLY A 752 -3.30 0.38 -8.91
CA GLY A 752 -2.86 1.35 -9.94
C GLY A 752 -2.28 2.77 -9.64
N GLU A 753 -2.41 3.38 -8.46
CA GLU A 753 -1.87 4.68 -8.00
C GLU A 753 -0.32 4.83 -7.92
N PRO A 754 0.34 5.59 -8.81
CA PRO A 754 1.80 5.82 -8.77
C PRO A 754 2.28 6.46 -7.45
N GLY A 755 3.38 5.95 -6.88
CA GLY A 755 3.96 6.42 -5.61
C GLY A 755 3.42 5.74 -4.34
N TYR A 756 2.49 4.79 -4.47
CA TYR A 756 1.88 4.05 -3.36
C TYR A 756 2.34 2.59 -3.20
N TYR A 757 3.23 2.09 -4.07
CA TYR A 757 3.53 0.65 -4.21
C TYR A 757 4.69 0.09 -3.38
N ASP A 758 5.44 0.93 -2.67
CA ASP A 758 6.82 0.57 -2.30
C ASP A 758 7.14 0.75 -0.80
N LYS A 759 6.41 0.09 0.11
CA LYS A 759 6.60 0.31 1.54
C LYS A 759 6.94 -0.95 2.31
N VAL A 760 8.06 -0.88 3.01
CA VAL A 760 8.36 -1.71 4.17
C VAL A 760 7.77 -1.01 5.39
N TRP A 761 7.02 -1.74 6.19
CA TRP A 761 6.41 -1.29 7.43
C TRP A 761 7.25 -1.81 8.58
N VAL A 762 7.51 -0.95 9.56
CA VAL A 762 8.31 -1.28 10.73
C VAL A 762 7.47 -0.93 11.95
N PHE A 763 7.22 -1.91 12.81
CA PHE A 763 6.49 -1.76 14.06
C PHE A 763 7.50 -1.79 15.19
N ASP A 764 7.85 -0.61 15.71
CA ASP A 764 8.42 -0.51 17.05
C ASP A 764 7.27 -0.67 18.03
N LEU A 765 7.24 -1.80 18.72
CA LEU A 765 6.20 -2.13 19.67
C LEU A 765 6.42 -1.51 21.05
N GLY A 766 7.56 -0.86 21.27
CA GLY A 766 7.96 -0.28 22.54
C GLY A 766 7.97 -1.29 23.68
N GLY A 767 7.91 -0.77 24.91
CA GLY A 767 7.88 -1.60 26.12
C GLY A 767 9.27 -1.82 26.72
N PRO A 768 9.39 -2.72 27.71
CA PRO A 768 10.69 -3.10 28.25
C PRO A 768 11.55 -3.74 27.15
N PRO A 769 12.89 -3.79 27.29
CA PRO A 769 13.75 -4.49 26.33
C PRO A 769 13.27 -5.90 26.08
N HIS A 770 13.34 -6.31 24.82
CA HIS A 770 12.87 -7.61 24.40
C HIS A 770 13.94 -8.66 24.60
N GLY A 771 13.48 -9.88 24.83
CA GLY A 771 14.28 -11.08 24.77
C GLY A 771 14.83 -11.37 23.37
N PRO A 772 15.65 -12.43 23.26
CA PRO A 772 16.35 -12.78 22.04
C PRO A 772 15.39 -13.17 20.92
N VAL A 773 15.72 -12.78 19.69
CA VAL A 773 15.11 -13.35 18.48
C VAL A 773 15.50 -14.82 18.38
N LEU A 774 14.52 -15.73 18.43
CA LEU A 774 14.79 -17.16 18.37
C LEU A 774 14.84 -17.68 16.94
N TRP A 775 13.98 -17.13 16.07
CA TRP A 775 13.97 -17.45 14.66
C TRP A 775 13.70 -16.23 13.76
N GLY A 776 14.69 -15.89 12.94
CA GLY A 776 14.61 -14.85 11.92
C GLY A 776 14.26 -15.40 10.53
N GLN A 777 13.70 -14.55 9.67
CA GLN A 777 13.32 -14.93 8.31
C GLN A 777 14.52 -15.46 7.51
N PHE A 778 14.44 -16.73 7.07
CA PHE A 778 15.41 -17.42 6.17
C PHE A 778 16.87 -17.51 6.67
N MET A 779 17.14 -17.26 7.96
CA MET A 779 18.50 -17.19 8.50
C MET A 779 18.71 -17.94 9.83
N GLY A 780 17.74 -18.74 10.28
CA GLY A 780 17.90 -19.52 11.51
C GLY A 780 17.71 -18.67 12.77
N ASN A 781 18.77 -18.41 13.54
CA ASN A 781 18.75 -17.83 14.90
C ASN A 781 18.96 -16.30 14.98
N ALA A 782 19.04 -15.74 16.20
CA ALA A 782 19.35 -14.33 16.51
C ALA A 782 20.62 -13.76 15.84
N LYS A 783 21.59 -14.62 15.53
CA LYS A 783 22.87 -14.27 14.90
C LYS A 783 22.86 -14.50 13.39
N HIS A 784 21.72 -14.91 12.86
CA HIS A 784 21.50 -15.17 11.44
C HIS A 784 22.47 -16.19 10.84
N THR A 785 22.90 -17.18 11.63
CA THR A 785 23.87 -18.21 11.22
C THR A 785 23.23 -19.40 10.50
N GLY A 786 22.04 -19.22 9.93
CA GLY A 786 21.34 -20.27 9.18
C GLY A 786 20.73 -21.42 10.01
N THR A 787 21.10 -21.50 11.29
CA THR A 787 20.82 -22.62 12.19
C THR A 787 20.12 -22.14 13.46
N ALA A 788 19.07 -22.83 13.92
CA ALA A 788 18.63 -22.66 15.31
C ALA A 788 19.48 -23.52 16.24
N VAL A 789 19.95 -22.90 17.32
CA VAL A 789 20.64 -23.58 18.42
C VAL A 789 19.78 -23.44 19.68
N PRO A 790 19.63 -24.50 20.47
CA PRO A 790 19.00 -24.41 21.78
C PRO A 790 19.66 -23.32 22.62
N GLN A 791 18.86 -22.45 23.24
CA GLN A 791 19.41 -21.44 24.15
C GLN A 791 19.88 -22.12 25.44
N SER A 792 21.17 -22.44 25.51
CA SER A 792 21.81 -22.79 26.77
C SER A 792 22.08 -21.52 27.58
N GLY A 793 21.05 -20.98 28.22
CA GLY A 793 21.17 -19.85 29.14
C GLY A 793 19.85 -19.52 29.81
N THR A 794 19.86 -19.31 31.12
CA THR A 794 18.79 -18.54 31.77
C THR A 794 18.61 -17.21 31.02
N PRO A 795 17.37 -16.78 30.76
CA PRO A 795 17.10 -15.51 30.07
C PRO A 795 17.97 -14.39 30.62
N PRO A 796 18.50 -13.50 29.78
CA PRO A 796 19.28 -12.36 30.26
C PRO A 796 18.46 -11.59 31.30
N VAL A 797 19.03 -11.42 32.50
CA VAL A 797 18.39 -10.67 33.57
C VAL A 797 18.64 -9.19 33.33
N TYR A 798 17.60 -8.39 33.18
CA TYR A 798 17.71 -6.94 33.00
C TYR A 798 17.51 -6.20 34.32
N TYR A 799 18.18 -5.05 34.45
CA TYR A 799 18.03 -4.16 35.59
C TYR A 799 17.80 -2.71 35.13
N ALA A 800 16.80 -2.07 35.72
CA ALA A 800 16.47 -0.67 35.44
C ALA A 800 17.54 0.29 36.00
N LEU A 801 17.89 1.31 35.21
CA LEU A 801 18.70 2.47 35.58
C LEU A 801 17.86 3.74 35.43
N ASP A 802 17.50 4.35 36.56
CA ASP A 802 16.73 5.60 36.58
C ASP A 802 17.62 6.83 36.73
N ILE A 803 17.43 7.84 35.88
CA ILE A 803 18.14 9.11 35.94
C ILE A 803 17.22 10.23 36.43
N THR A 804 17.68 11.02 37.40
CA THR A 804 17.02 12.26 37.81
C THR A 804 17.90 13.46 37.49
N ALA A 805 17.50 14.33 36.57
CA ALA A 805 18.20 15.57 36.27
C ALA A 805 17.56 16.77 36.99
N THR A 806 18.36 17.56 37.72
CA THR A 806 17.92 18.82 38.34
C THR A 806 18.69 20.00 37.76
N GLY A 807 17.99 21.07 37.37
CA GLY A 807 18.56 22.19 36.61
C GLY A 807 18.42 22.00 35.11
N ALA A 808 19.06 22.86 34.30
CA ALA A 808 18.97 22.77 32.84
C ALA A 808 20.22 22.12 32.23
N GLY A 809 20.01 20.96 31.62
CA GLY A 809 21.04 20.11 31.01
C GLY A 809 20.42 18.77 30.62
N THR A 810 21.13 18.02 29.79
CA THR A 810 20.72 16.70 29.30
C THR A 810 21.71 15.64 29.78
N VAL A 811 21.26 14.42 30.00
CA VAL A 811 22.13 13.26 30.29
C VAL A 811 21.96 12.21 29.20
N THR A 812 23.06 11.72 28.64
CA THR A 812 23.07 10.63 27.65
C THR A 812 23.81 9.40 28.17
N SER A 813 23.49 8.20 27.71
CA SER A 813 24.20 6.96 28.06
C SER A 813 25.00 6.35 26.90
N SER A 814 25.97 5.49 27.23
CA SER A 814 26.65 4.56 26.33
C SER A 814 26.84 3.21 27.06
N PRO A 815 26.28 2.08 26.58
CA PRO A 815 25.38 1.94 25.42
C PRO A 815 24.19 2.91 25.45
N VAL A 816 23.68 3.25 24.26
CA VAL A 816 22.55 4.18 24.12
C VAL A 816 21.32 3.61 24.83
N GLY A 817 20.41 4.48 25.28
CA GLY A 817 19.19 4.08 25.98
C GLY A 817 18.63 5.17 26.87
N ILE A 818 19.48 6.06 27.42
CA ILE A 818 19.02 7.20 28.21
C ILE A 818 19.33 8.50 27.48
N THR A 819 18.31 9.36 27.30
CA THR A 819 18.44 10.78 26.93
C THR A 819 17.54 11.62 27.85
N CYS A 820 18.04 11.86 29.07
CA CYS A 820 17.21 12.41 30.13
C CYS A 820 16.86 13.87 29.87
N GLY A 821 15.57 14.07 29.59
CA GLY A 821 14.92 15.24 29.01
C GLY A 821 13.60 14.81 28.35
N SER A 822 13.64 13.71 27.59
CA SER A 822 12.47 12.98 27.06
C SER A 822 12.35 11.56 27.61
N ASP A 823 13.49 10.91 27.89
CA ASP A 823 13.53 9.56 28.45
C ASP A 823 14.65 9.42 29.50
N CYS A 824 14.27 9.05 30.72
CA CYS A 824 15.13 9.04 31.89
C CYS A 824 15.22 7.67 32.58
N SER A 825 14.73 6.58 31.97
CA SER A 825 14.79 5.24 32.55
C SER A 825 15.06 4.21 31.46
N GLU A 826 16.00 3.30 31.68
CA GLU A 826 16.34 2.23 30.73
C GLU A 826 16.68 0.95 31.48
N SER A 827 16.37 -0.21 30.90
CA SER A 827 16.76 -1.53 31.42
C SER A 827 17.98 -2.06 30.68
N TYR A 828 19.03 -2.36 31.44
CA TYR A 828 20.28 -2.89 30.89
C TYR A 828 20.52 -4.33 31.35
N ILE A 829 21.15 -5.13 30.49
CA ILE A 829 21.53 -6.51 30.81
C ILE A 829 22.45 -6.53 32.05
N SER A 830 22.20 -7.46 32.96
CA SER A 830 23.02 -7.70 34.15
C SER A 830 24.50 -7.90 33.78
N GLY A 831 25.38 -7.14 34.42
CA GLY A 831 26.82 -7.10 34.15
C GLY A 831 27.26 -5.97 33.22
N SER A 832 26.32 -5.25 32.58
CA SER A 832 26.64 -4.14 31.69
C SER A 832 27.26 -2.96 32.44
N SER A 833 28.23 -2.29 31.80
CA SER A 833 28.87 -1.08 32.32
C SER A 833 28.41 0.12 31.52
N ILE A 834 27.52 0.93 32.10
CA ILE A 834 26.86 2.06 31.45
C ILE A 834 27.61 3.35 31.73
N THR A 835 27.97 4.10 30.69
CA THR A 835 28.66 5.38 30.80
C THR A 835 27.69 6.52 30.52
N LEU A 836 27.34 7.27 31.56
CA LEU A 836 26.50 8.46 31.52
C LEU A 836 27.35 9.72 31.25
N THR A 837 26.88 10.59 30.37
CA THR A 837 27.50 11.89 30.05
C THR A 837 26.52 13.03 30.26
N ALA A 838 26.89 14.00 31.09
CA ALA A 838 26.11 15.21 31.35
C ALA A 838 26.52 16.36 30.43
N ILE A 839 25.53 16.95 29.76
CA ILE A 839 25.69 18.04 28.80
C ILE A 839 24.89 19.25 29.31
N PRO A 840 25.53 20.27 29.92
CA PRO A 840 24.83 21.47 30.37
C PRO A 840 24.37 22.34 29.20
N VAL A 841 23.19 22.97 29.31
CA VAL A 841 22.75 23.99 28.35
C VAL A 841 23.50 25.32 28.59
N SER A 842 23.47 26.22 27.60
CA SER A 842 24.11 27.54 27.71
C SER A 842 23.61 28.32 28.94
N GLY A 843 24.54 28.88 29.73
CA GLY A 843 24.26 29.57 31.00
C GLY A 843 24.23 28.66 32.24
N TYR A 844 24.39 27.35 32.07
CA TYR A 844 24.51 26.37 33.15
C TYR A 844 25.87 25.67 33.10
N ARG A 845 26.27 25.11 34.24
CA ARG A 845 27.40 24.19 34.34
C ARG A 845 26.96 22.91 35.05
N PHE A 846 27.58 21.81 34.69
CA PHE A 846 27.44 20.57 35.44
C PHE A 846 28.07 20.73 36.84
N ASN A 847 27.35 20.32 37.89
CA ASN A 847 27.78 20.42 39.28
C ASN A 847 28.31 19.08 39.81
N GLY A 848 27.61 17.98 39.50
CA GLY A 848 28.04 16.64 39.89
C GLY A 848 26.95 15.58 39.79
N TRP A 849 27.38 14.33 39.91
CA TRP A 849 26.55 13.14 40.01
C TRP A 849 26.33 12.74 41.47
N SER A 850 25.20 12.12 41.75
CA SER A 850 24.90 11.44 43.01
C SER A 850 24.09 10.15 42.77
N GLY A 851 23.97 9.28 43.78
CA GLY A 851 23.30 7.98 43.63
C GLY A 851 24.28 6.85 43.31
N ALA A 852 23.94 6.00 42.34
CA ALA A 852 24.71 4.81 41.98
C ALA A 852 26.10 5.11 41.40
N CYS A 853 26.32 6.33 40.92
CA CYS A 853 27.64 6.85 40.61
C CYS A 853 27.72 8.32 41.06
N GLY A 854 28.89 8.74 41.53
CA GLY A 854 29.11 10.04 42.15
C GLY A 854 30.40 10.69 41.68
N GLY A 855 30.44 12.02 41.67
CA GLY A 855 31.63 12.78 41.30
C GLY A 855 31.30 14.03 40.48
N SER A 856 32.30 14.89 40.29
CA SER A 856 32.17 16.15 39.55
C SER A 856 32.58 16.04 38.08
N SER A 857 33.05 14.87 37.64
CA SER A 857 33.30 14.57 36.23
C SER A 857 31.99 14.61 35.45
N ASN A 858 31.97 15.20 34.27
CA ASN A 858 30.79 15.18 33.39
C ASN A 858 30.47 13.76 32.86
N VAL A 859 31.37 12.80 33.08
CA VAL A 859 31.19 11.38 32.74
C VAL A 859 31.12 10.53 34.01
N CYS A 860 30.18 9.59 34.06
CA CYS A 860 29.91 8.68 35.18
C CYS A 860 29.70 7.26 34.68
N THR A 861 30.34 6.25 35.27
CA THR A 861 30.15 4.84 34.87
C THR A 861 29.41 4.06 35.96
N VAL A 862 28.41 3.28 35.57
CA VAL A 862 27.55 2.48 36.45
C VAL A 862 27.59 1.02 36.00
N LEU A 863 27.93 0.10 36.91
CA LEU A 863 27.79 -1.34 36.67
C LEU A 863 26.38 -1.80 37.05
N MET A 864 25.70 -2.48 36.13
CA MET A 864 24.32 -2.94 36.28
C MET A 864 24.28 -4.35 36.83
N ASP A 865 24.34 -4.50 38.14
CA ASP A 865 24.25 -5.77 38.88
C ASP A 865 22.92 -5.93 39.65
N ARG A 866 22.11 -4.86 39.67
CA ARG A 866 20.76 -4.73 40.22
C ARG A 866 20.15 -3.43 39.69
N ALA A 867 18.88 -3.16 39.98
CA ALA A 867 18.28 -1.86 39.68
C ALA A 867 19.05 -0.71 40.38
N ARG A 868 19.33 0.37 39.66
CA ARG A 868 20.16 1.51 40.11
C ARG A 868 19.45 2.83 39.80
N SER A 869 19.81 3.88 40.54
CA SER A 869 19.37 5.24 40.22
C SER A 869 20.52 6.23 40.37
N VAL A 870 20.62 7.19 39.46
CA VAL A 870 21.66 8.23 39.41
C VAL A 870 21.00 9.60 39.25
N ALA A 871 21.50 10.61 39.96
CA ALA A 871 21.02 11.98 39.81
C ALA A 871 22.13 12.91 39.30
N ALA A 872 21.76 13.77 38.35
CA ALA A 872 22.63 14.75 37.71
C ALA A 872 22.22 16.17 38.12
N GLU A 873 23.14 16.95 38.66
CA GLU A 873 22.86 18.33 39.05
C GLU A 873 23.51 19.33 38.11
N PHE A 874 22.71 20.22 37.53
CA PHE A 874 23.11 21.36 36.72
C PHE A 874 22.80 22.66 37.46
N VAL A 875 23.80 23.51 37.63
CA VAL A 875 23.65 24.79 38.35
C VAL A 875 23.89 25.97 37.41
N ARG A 876 23.13 27.05 37.60
CA ARG A 876 23.30 28.29 36.83
C ARG A 876 24.70 28.85 37.05
N ILE A 877 25.31 29.35 35.98
CA ILE A 877 26.54 30.14 36.09
C ILE A 877 26.14 31.56 36.48
N GLN A 878 26.57 31.99 37.67
CA GLN A 878 26.29 33.32 38.20
C GLN A 878 27.58 34.06 38.52
N HIS A 879 27.59 35.37 38.30
CA HIS A 879 28.69 36.26 38.65
C HIS A 879 28.26 37.28 39.71
N SER A 880 29.15 37.56 40.66
CA SER A 880 28.92 38.59 41.67
C SER A 880 29.21 39.97 41.09
N LEU A 881 28.25 40.89 41.19
CA LEU A 881 28.46 42.32 40.98
C LEU A 881 28.43 43.03 42.33
N THR A 882 29.52 43.73 42.67
CA THR A 882 29.64 44.51 43.90
C THR A 882 29.81 45.98 43.57
N VAL A 883 29.03 46.84 44.24
CA VAL A 883 29.09 48.30 44.12
C VAL A 883 29.60 48.90 45.42
N SER A 884 30.75 49.56 45.36
CA SER A 884 31.25 50.37 46.47
C SER A 884 30.85 51.84 46.30
N ARG A 885 30.40 52.47 47.38
CA ARG A 885 30.15 53.92 47.41
C ARG A 885 31.42 54.62 47.87
N THR A 886 31.91 55.58 47.10
CA THR A 886 33.09 56.40 47.43
C THR A 886 32.68 57.88 47.47
N GLY A 887 33.30 58.66 48.37
CA GLY A 887 32.94 60.05 48.66
C GLY A 887 32.11 60.22 49.95
N SER A 888 31.76 61.46 50.29
CA SER A 888 31.05 61.82 51.53
C SER A 888 29.53 61.92 51.40
N GLY A 889 28.97 61.72 50.20
CA GLY A 889 27.52 61.80 49.95
C GLY A 889 26.75 60.57 50.44
N THR A 890 25.48 60.76 50.82
CA THR A 890 24.62 59.72 51.41
C THR A 890 23.59 59.12 50.43
N GLY A 891 23.83 59.24 49.12
CA GLY A 891 22.96 58.70 48.07
C GLY A 891 22.87 57.16 48.03
N THR A 892 21.93 56.65 47.23
CA THR A 892 21.70 55.21 47.01
C THR A 892 22.05 54.80 45.58
N VAL A 893 22.22 53.50 45.35
CA VAL A 893 22.45 52.93 44.01
C VAL A 893 21.54 51.73 43.82
N SER A 894 20.64 51.79 42.85
CA SER A 894 19.77 50.65 42.49
C SER A 894 20.25 49.96 41.21
N SER A 895 19.93 48.68 41.04
CA SER A 895 20.15 47.94 39.79
C SER A 895 18.84 47.56 39.07
N ALA A 896 18.91 47.38 37.75
CA ALA A 896 17.90 46.72 36.93
C ALA A 896 18.58 45.65 36.06
N PRO A 897 18.24 44.35 36.20
CA PRO A 897 17.29 43.77 37.16
C PRO A 897 17.63 44.04 38.63
N ALA A 898 16.61 44.00 39.50
CA ALA A 898 16.76 44.34 40.91
C ALA A 898 17.66 43.34 41.65
N GLY A 899 18.57 43.86 42.48
CA GLY A 899 19.50 43.04 43.27
C GLY A 899 20.48 43.87 44.12
N ILE A 900 20.87 45.05 43.64
CA ILE A 900 21.70 46.02 44.36
C ILE A 900 20.86 47.25 44.70
N ASN A 901 20.91 47.71 45.95
CA ASN A 901 20.26 48.96 46.40
C ASN A 901 21.21 49.90 47.17
N CYS A 902 22.38 49.39 47.57
CA CYS A 902 23.38 50.08 48.38
C CYS A 902 22.82 50.85 49.60
N GLY A 903 21.70 50.36 50.14
CA GLY A 903 21.08 50.79 51.39
C GLY A 903 21.06 49.67 52.43
N SER A 904 20.87 48.42 51.99
CA SER A 904 20.95 47.20 52.81
C SER A 904 21.90 46.13 52.24
N SER A 905 22.08 46.05 50.92
CA SER A 905 23.09 45.21 50.26
C SER A 905 23.72 45.90 49.05
N CYS A 906 25.04 45.79 48.94
CA CYS A 906 25.84 46.35 47.86
C CYS A 906 26.36 45.30 46.87
N THR A 907 25.99 44.03 47.05
CA THR A 907 26.47 42.90 46.24
C THR A 907 25.28 42.03 45.86
N ALA A 908 25.23 41.60 44.60
CA ALA A 908 24.24 40.64 44.11
C ALA A 908 24.85 39.69 43.07
N MET A 909 24.27 38.49 42.96
CA MET A 909 24.60 37.51 41.93
C MET A 909 23.67 37.70 40.73
N TYR A 910 24.24 37.70 39.54
CA TYR A 910 23.49 37.76 38.28
C TYR A 910 23.89 36.60 37.38
N ASP A 911 22.93 36.03 36.66
CA ASP A 911 23.18 34.98 35.68
C ASP A 911 24.12 35.51 34.57
N THR A 912 25.03 34.65 34.08
CA THR A 912 25.94 34.99 32.98
C THR A 912 25.18 35.55 31.77
N GLY A 913 25.67 36.65 31.20
CA GLY A 913 25.05 37.34 30.06
C GLY A 913 23.97 38.37 30.44
N THR A 914 23.60 38.49 31.73
CA THR A 914 22.66 39.52 32.19
C THR A 914 23.25 40.92 32.02
N SER A 915 22.57 41.78 31.27
CA SER A 915 22.87 43.22 31.23
C SER A 915 22.29 43.90 32.48
N VAL A 916 23.16 44.40 33.36
CA VAL A 916 22.75 45.07 34.61
C VAL A 916 22.95 46.58 34.46
N THR A 917 21.86 47.33 34.57
CA THR A 917 21.88 48.80 34.60
C THR A 917 21.93 49.30 36.04
N LEU A 918 22.94 50.10 36.39
CA LEU A 918 23.05 50.73 37.71
C LEU A 918 22.59 52.19 37.64
N THR A 919 21.74 52.61 38.59
CA THR A 919 21.24 53.98 38.72
C THR A 919 21.63 54.55 40.07
N ALA A 920 22.40 55.64 40.08
CA ALA A 920 22.74 56.35 41.30
C ALA A 920 21.73 57.46 41.56
N THR A 921 21.21 57.55 42.78
CA THR A 921 20.28 58.61 43.21
C THR A 921 20.92 59.39 44.36
N PRO A 922 21.45 60.61 44.10
CA PRO A 922 21.98 61.47 45.15
C PRO A 922 20.91 61.85 46.18
N ALA A 923 21.29 61.87 47.46
CA ALA A 923 20.46 62.44 48.52
C ALA A 923 20.53 63.98 48.51
N SER A 924 19.58 64.65 49.17
CA SER A 924 19.57 66.12 49.31
C SER A 924 20.91 66.63 49.86
N GLY A 925 21.55 67.57 49.15
CA GLY A 925 22.88 68.11 49.48
C GLY A 925 24.07 67.33 48.91
N SER A 926 23.86 66.26 48.13
CA SER A 926 24.91 65.51 47.42
C SER A 926 24.76 65.59 45.90
N THR A 927 25.85 65.45 45.15
CA THR A 927 25.83 65.31 43.68
C THR A 927 26.49 64.00 43.25
N PHE A 928 26.02 63.38 42.17
CA PHE A 928 26.67 62.20 41.59
C PHE A 928 27.84 62.63 40.70
N SER A 929 29.06 62.24 41.05
CA SER A 929 30.27 62.62 40.32
C SER A 929 30.62 61.72 39.13
N GLY A 930 30.10 60.48 39.10
CA GLY A 930 30.35 59.51 38.02
C GLY A 930 30.58 58.09 38.52
N TRP A 931 30.61 57.13 37.59
CA TRP A 931 30.93 55.73 37.85
C TRP A 931 32.43 55.47 37.71
N GLY A 932 32.99 54.62 38.57
CA GLY A 932 34.38 54.11 38.48
C GLY A 932 34.42 52.60 38.16
N GLY A 933 35.61 52.06 37.92
CA GLY A 933 35.81 50.61 37.66
C GLY A 933 35.18 50.13 36.34
N ALA A 934 34.60 48.93 36.31
CA ALA A 934 34.03 48.32 35.11
C ALA A 934 32.90 49.15 34.46
N ALA A 935 32.17 49.93 35.25
CA ALA A 935 31.12 50.84 34.77
C ALA A 935 31.67 52.11 34.09
N ALA A 936 32.94 52.46 34.29
CA ALA A 936 33.59 53.59 33.60
C ALA A 936 34.00 53.23 32.16
N ALA A 937 34.31 51.96 31.90
CA ALA A 937 34.72 51.47 30.58
C ALA A 937 33.56 51.41 29.56
N ALA A 938 32.32 51.21 30.03
CA ALA A 938 31.14 51.15 29.16
C ALA A 938 30.78 52.51 28.51
N LEU A 939 31.24 53.63 29.09
CA LEU A 939 31.06 54.97 28.53
C LEU A 939 32.14 55.35 27.51
N ALA A 940 33.19 54.53 27.33
CA ALA A 940 34.29 54.79 26.40
C ALA A 940 34.08 54.19 25.00
N SER A 941 33.07 53.34 24.81
CA SER A 941 32.69 52.80 23.49
C SER A 941 31.48 53.55 22.93
N SER A 942 31.78 54.48 22.02
CA SER A 942 30.91 55.14 21.03
C SER A 942 30.31 56.50 21.40
N PRO A 943 30.85 57.62 20.88
CA PRO A 943 30.05 58.81 20.62
C PRO A 943 29.32 58.66 19.26
N PRO A 944 28.03 59.06 19.15
CA PRO A 944 27.38 59.19 17.86
C PRO A 944 27.94 60.43 17.15
N ARG A 945 28.72 60.25 16.08
CA ARG A 945 29.01 61.33 15.13
C ARG A 945 27.75 61.65 14.34
N ARG A 946 27.32 62.92 14.43
CA ARG A 946 26.45 63.58 13.44
C ARG A 946 27.33 64.50 12.57
N THR A 947 27.50 64.14 11.30
CA THR A 947 27.72 64.99 10.09
C THR A 947 27.98 64.02 8.92
N GLU A 948 27.02 63.80 8.03
CA GLU A 948 26.79 64.53 6.77
C GLU A 948 27.79 64.23 5.65
N ARG A 949 27.33 63.49 4.62
CA ARG A 949 27.20 63.99 3.24
C ARG A 949 26.37 63.04 2.37
N ARG A 950 25.31 63.62 1.79
CA ARG A 950 24.68 63.39 0.46
C ARG A 950 25.00 62.08 -0.27
N TRP A 951 23.95 61.38 -0.72
CA TRP A 951 23.37 61.35 -2.09
C TRP A 951 21.94 60.74 -1.95
N ARG A 952 20.83 61.47 -2.17
CA ARG A 952 19.97 61.47 -3.40
C ARG A 952 19.85 60.06 -4.02
N ARG A 953 18.69 59.42 -4.28
CA ARG A 953 17.30 59.82 -4.62
C ARG A 953 16.41 58.53 -4.64
N LYS A 954 15.09 58.66 -4.34
CA LYS A 954 13.85 58.13 -5.01
C LYS A 954 13.88 56.75 -5.71
N CYS A 955 12.85 55.87 -5.75
CA CYS A 955 11.37 55.96 -5.66
C CYS A 955 10.76 54.53 -5.54
N ALA A 956 9.47 54.43 -5.19
CA ALA A 956 8.63 53.23 -5.17
C ALA A 956 8.41 52.55 -6.55
N ILE A 957 7.86 51.33 -6.59
CA ILE A 957 7.25 50.72 -7.80
C ILE A 957 5.88 50.09 -7.47
N SER A 958 4.82 50.63 -8.06
CA SER A 958 3.69 49.84 -8.59
C SER A 958 3.22 50.57 -9.85
N GLU A 959 3.26 49.86 -10.98
CA GLU A 959 2.92 50.39 -12.29
C GLU A 959 1.41 50.57 -12.45
N ARG A 960 0.95 51.71 -12.99
CA ARG A 960 0.02 51.64 -14.13
C ARG A 960 0.68 52.36 -15.27
N SER A 961 1.15 51.59 -16.26
CA SER A 961 1.86 52.12 -17.42
C SER A 961 2.94 53.12 -16.99
N ALA A 962 3.78 52.59 -16.10
CA ALA A 962 5.17 52.88 -15.84
C ALA A 962 5.62 54.35 -15.81
N THR A 963 5.04 55.28 -15.02
CA THR A 963 5.72 56.56 -14.69
C THR A 963 5.00 57.45 -13.66
N SER A 964 5.71 57.79 -12.57
CA SER A 964 5.82 59.08 -11.81
C SER A 964 4.60 59.92 -11.31
N ILE A 965 4.59 60.26 -9.99
CA ILE A 965 4.55 61.62 -9.33
C ILE A 965 3.72 61.67 -8.01
N CYS A 966 4.33 62.31 -7.00
CA CYS A 966 3.95 62.43 -5.58
C CYS A 966 2.72 63.34 -5.27
N LEU A 967 2.13 63.16 -4.09
CA LEU A 967 1.50 64.22 -3.28
C LEU A 967 2.48 64.60 -2.13
N PRO A 968 2.48 65.84 -1.59
CA PRO A 968 1.72 66.06 -0.36
C PRO A 968 1.18 67.50 -0.16
N THR A 969 0.38 67.63 0.90
CA THR A 969 -0.22 68.83 1.52
C THR A 969 -1.50 69.41 0.90
N SER A 970 -2.63 69.19 1.60
CA SER A 970 -3.81 70.07 1.64
C SER A 970 -3.38 71.45 2.19
N PRO A 971 -4.01 72.63 1.87
CA PRO A 971 -5.42 72.84 1.51
C PRO A 971 -5.74 73.92 0.42
N ALA A 972 -7.03 74.00 0.05
CA ALA A 972 -7.81 75.18 -0.38
C ALA A 972 -7.66 75.82 -1.80
N ASN A 973 -8.75 75.65 -2.56
CA ASN A 973 -9.45 76.50 -3.55
C ASN A 973 -8.87 77.86 -4.00
N GLY A 974 -8.97 78.12 -5.31
CA GLY A 974 -9.08 79.47 -5.88
C GLY A 974 -8.95 79.56 -7.41
N SER A 975 -10.05 79.97 -8.06
CA SER A 975 -10.29 80.38 -9.47
C SER A 975 -10.19 79.34 -10.57
#